data_AF-A0A146FP22-F1
#
_entry.id   AF-A0A146FP22-F1
#
_cell.length_a   1.000
_cell.length_b   1.000
_cell.length_c   1.000
_cell.angle_alpha   90.00
_cell.angle_beta   90.00
_cell.angle_gamma   90.00
#
_symmetry.space_group_name_H-M   'P 1'
#
loop_
_entity.id
_entity.type
_entity.pdbx_description
1 polymer ?
#
loop_
_entity_poly.entity_id
_entity_poly.type
_entity_poly.pdbx_seq_one_letter_code
_entity_poly.pdbx_strand_id
1 'polypeptide(L)'
;MTASKEIRLFGDLWLPDPGNALPKDELAIVRKLLPLIQRFEEDWYGMAEVPDNEAHEEFIEKEAGWWKSRGVTRPRHLVRPSGELNAPVACHLFNPTFTVDDPHCSETEDFSNPSIAQLKDAGFSSQNNCFLFDHLGRRDNSSHCTDLYPEDLLEIHEEFVFALRHAMKAKVEICWGSNVRKRMIKKCDLQPLRLWGDYAGLVLYLELTPGRQFLKRFIIFVAHPQRFMYVKSDGIKAQGWRHRFGVSQDQALAVAALLGGIQITPNFYTLDSRLPRNLCVPRSTTNERSTWKGQAVAQLRTAFPTSVLSMETSHYVRPTKEERSSVQEAFALLGKFKLAKVNEAANLRSASNDTHLRKKRLQKIADYWHELEELSSIFLPSASTAVQHDNATPGQFVSCHLEDIFTNLQGSDCWDWEDLPDPLVEFIQAQDGLKFNRREISCRNDLELAFNLLQKCKGSPETLDILTLAFLVLDAYGWLISRPRLPQVDGLLILRDPPHDVVPRKCSACGKQYLDDAFAYWSMRNPEYYVLWYRFRSNCGRPDCGMKACSLLPLSSQIKYLRSTQKELMEKPLDRFERWFLLRPEEFGDLPIDVKVKCQTKDCQEVKIVKARWTGHVPPRFVMAVHKCQKSGRRSNWKPNYPSISGANLSRLWKSFCVVPGFDITCCPRRPDIYFDDSLTIDGRVAALIEAQRLMQDEQVGELTN
;
A
#
# COMPACT_ATOMS: atom_id res chain seq x y z
N MET A 1 -39.27 -0.90 -38.76
CA MET A 1 -38.84 -1.63 -37.55
C MET A 1 -39.15 -3.10 -37.75
N THR A 2 -38.22 -3.85 -38.34
CA THR A 2 -38.32 -5.31 -38.42
C THR A 2 -38.10 -5.86 -37.03
N ALA A 3 -39.09 -6.55 -36.47
CA ALA A 3 -38.94 -7.27 -35.21
C ALA A 3 -37.66 -8.11 -35.27
N SER A 4 -36.71 -7.85 -34.38
CA SER A 4 -35.55 -8.71 -34.21
C SER A 4 -36.11 -10.10 -33.90
N LYS A 5 -35.93 -11.05 -34.82
CA LYS A 5 -36.30 -12.44 -34.53
C LYS A 5 -35.45 -12.88 -33.34
N GLU A 6 -36.08 -13.29 -32.26
CA GLU A 6 -35.38 -13.90 -31.12
C GLU A 6 -35.27 -15.41 -31.35
N ILE A 7 -34.20 -16.00 -30.83
CA ILE A 7 -33.97 -17.44 -30.78
C ILE A 7 -33.94 -17.88 -29.32
N ARG A 8 -34.62 -18.99 -29.01
CA ARG A 8 -34.50 -19.65 -27.71
C ARG A 8 -33.16 -20.37 -27.65
N LEU A 9 -32.32 -20.03 -26.68
CA LEU A 9 -31.05 -20.72 -26.48
C LEU A 9 -31.28 -22.03 -25.72
N PHE A 10 -31.84 -21.94 -24.52
CA PHE A 10 -32.14 -23.08 -23.63
C PHE A 10 -33.07 -22.61 -22.49
N GLY A 11 -34.02 -23.44 -22.08
CA GLY A 11 -34.98 -23.06 -21.03
C GLY A 11 -35.72 -21.77 -21.39
N ASP A 12 -35.78 -20.84 -20.45
CA ASP A 12 -36.44 -19.54 -20.64
C ASP A 12 -35.48 -18.44 -21.15
N LEU A 13 -34.25 -18.80 -21.54
CA LEU A 13 -33.29 -17.84 -22.07
C LEU A 13 -33.49 -17.61 -23.58
N TRP A 14 -33.96 -16.40 -23.92
CA TRP A 14 -34.13 -15.91 -25.29
C TRP A 14 -33.06 -14.87 -25.63
N LEU A 15 -32.49 -14.96 -26.83
CA LEU A 15 -31.47 -14.03 -27.34
C LEU A 15 -31.84 -13.55 -28.75
N PRO A 16 -31.35 -12.39 -29.20
CA PRO A 16 -31.51 -11.99 -30.60
C PRO A 16 -30.96 -13.03 -31.57
N ASP A 17 -31.53 -13.16 -32.77
CA ASP A 17 -31.03 -14.11 -33.79
C ASP A 17 -29.53 -13.85 -34.07
N PRO A 18 -28.64 -14.84 -33.79
CA PRO A 18 -27.20 -14.67 -33.90
C PRO A 18 -26.77 -14.36 -35.34
N GLY A 19 -27.55 -14.75 -36.36
CA GLY A 19 -27.28 -14.42 -37.75
C GLY A 19 -27.34 -12.92 -38.06
N ASN A 20 -28.09 -12.16 -37.25
CA ASN A 20 -28.24 -10.71 -37.37
C ASN A 20 -27.43 -9.95 -36.31
N ALA A 21 -27.10 -10.60 -35.19
CA ALA A 21 -26.46 -9.96 -34.03
C ALA A 21 -24.95 -10.19 -33.92
N LEU A 22 -24.40 -11.25 -34.52
CA LEU A 22 -23.00 -11.64 -34.31
C LEU A 22 -22.11 -11.52 -35.56
N PRO A 23 -20.80 -11.21 -35.39
CA PRO A 23 -19.81 -11.37 -36.44
C PRO A 23 -19.71 -12.82 -36.94
N LYS A 24 -19.23 -13.02 -38.19
CA LYS A 24 -19.15 -14.35 -38.82
C LYS A 24 -18.39 -15.39 -38.00
N ASP A 25 -17.32 -14.98 -37.33
CA ASP A 25 -16.46 -15.89 -36.56
C ASP A 25 -17.17 -16.37 -35.28
N GLU A 26 -17.84 -15.48 -34.57
CA GLU A 26 -18.63 -15.82 -33.38
C GLU A 26 -19.89 -16.62 -33.74
N LEU A 27 -20.54 -16.27 -34.86
CA LEU A 27 -21.67 -17.02 -35.41
C LEU A 27 -21.29 -18.46 -35.75
N ALA A 28 -20.08 -18.71 -36.26
CA ALA A 28 -19.59 -20.06 -36.55
C ALA A 28 -19.46 -20.91 -35.28
N ILE A 29 -18.99 -20.31 -34.17
CA ILE A 29 -18.91 -20.97 -32.86
C ILE A 29 -20.31 -21.30 -32.35
N VAL A 30 -21.24 -20.33 -32.38
CA VAL A 30 -22.63 -20.53 -31.92
C VAL A 30 -23.31 -21.64 -32.72
N ARG A 31 -23.19 -21.64 -34.05
CA ARG A 31 -23.74 -22.69 -34.92
C ARG A 31 -23.20 -24.07 -34.61
N LYS A 32 -21.95 -24.18 -34.15
CA LYS A 32 -21.34 -25.45 -33.75
C LYS A 32 -21.89 -25.95 -32.40
N LEU A 33 -22.18 -25.04 -31.46
CA LEU A 33 -22.61 -25.38 -30.11
C LEU A 33 -24.14 -25.56 -29.99
N LEU A 34 -24.92 -24.88 -30.81
CA LEU A 34 -26.39 -24.90 -30.75
C LEU A 34 -26.99 -26.32 -30.81
N PRO A 35 -26.53 -27.24 -31.67
CA PRO A 35 -27.04 -28.61 -31.70
C PRO A 35 -26.77 -29.38 -30.39
N LEU A 36 -25.63 -29.12 -29.72
CA LEU A 36 -25.30 -29.74 -28.43
C LEU A 36 -26.23 -29.23 -27.33
N ILE A 37 -26.55 -27.92 -27.36
CA ILE A 37 -27.47 -27.28 -26.41
C ILE A 37 -28.89 -27.83 -26.58
N GLN A 38 -29.38 -27.93 -27.83
CA GLN A 38 -30.72 -28.45 -28.12
C GLN A 38 -30.89 -29.90 -27.66
N ARG A 39 -29.91 -30.75 -27.98
CA ARG A 39 -29.92 -32.16 -27.55
C ARG A 39 -29.91 -32.31 -26.03
N PHE A 40 -29.15 -31.47 -25.33
CA PHE A 40 -29.10 -31.48 -23.87
C PHE A 40 -30.47 -31.18 -23.23
N GLU A 41 -31.28 -30.32 -23.86
CA GLU A 41 -32.63 -30.01 -23.40
C GLU A 41 -33.59 -31.22 -23.52
N GLU A 42 -33.45 -32.00 -24.59
CA GLU A 42 -34.26 -33.20 -24.87
C GLU A 42 -33.92 -34.38 -23.94
N ASP A 43 -32.63 -34.65 -23.74
CA ASP A 43 -32.13 -35.81 -22.98
C ASP A 43 -32.36 -35.67 -21.45
N TRP A 44 -32.69 -34.47 -20.97
CA TRP A 44 -32.83 -34.16 -19.54
C TRP A 44 -33.93 -34.94 -18.81
N TYR A 45 -35.02 -35.29 -19.50
CA TYR A 45 -36.22 -35.84 -18.88
C TYR A 45 -36.13 -37.32 -18.46
N GLY A 46 -35.03 -38.02 -18.75
CA GLY A 46 -34.97 -39.50 -18.72
C GLY A 46 -34.10 -40.20 -17.66
N MET A 47 -33.53 -39.52 -16.66
CA MET A 47 -32.50 -40.14 -15.79
C MET A 47 -33.00 -40.57 -14.39
N ALA A 48 -32.63 -41.78 -13.97
CA ALA A 48 -33.01 -42.44 -12.71
C ALA A 48 -32.24 -41.95 -11.45
N GLU A 49 -32.72 -42.33 -10.26
CA GLU A 49 -32.23 -41.97 -8.92
C GLU A 49 -31.05 -42.82 -8.43
N VAL A 50 -30.12 -42.23 -7.64
CA VAL A 50 -29.00 -42.92 -6.96
C VAL A 50 -28.71 -42.25 -5.59
N PRO A 51 -28.31 -43.01 -4.54
CA PRO A 51 -28.40 -42.56 -3.14
C PRO A 51 -27.15 -41.83 -2.61
N ASP A 52 -27.37 -40.91 -1.66
CA ASP A 52 -26.44 -39.80 -1.31
C ASP A 52 -25.67 -39.98 0.03
N ASN A 53 -26.09 -40.89 0.92
CA ASN A 53 -25.59 -40.89 2.31
C ASN A 53 -24.24 -41.59 2.55
N GLU A 54 -23.85 -42.59 1.76
CA GLU A 54 -22.62 -43.37 2.02
C GLU A 54 -21.34 -42.64 1.61
N ALA A 55 -21.39 -41.84 0.54
CA ALA A 55 -20.22 -41.13 0.00
C ALA A 55 -19.68 -40.04 0.94
N HIS A 56 -20.55 -39.39 1.70
CA HIS A 56 -20.14 -38.35 2.65
C HIS A 56 -19.44 -38.94 3.88
N GLU A 57 -19.88 -40.09 4.39
CA GLU A 57 -19.19 -40.76 5.50
C GLU A 57 -17.82 -41.30 5.05
N GLU A 58 -17.70 -41.85 3.84
CA GLU A 58 -16.40 -42.24 3.27
C GLU A 58 -15.44 -41.04 3.15
N PHE A 59 -15.94 -39.89 2.71
CA PHE A 59 -15.17 -38.64 2.66
C PHE A 59 -14.67 -38.22 4.05
N ILE A 60 -15.54 -38.26 5.07
CA ILE A 60 -15.16 -37.94 6.45
C ILE A 60 -14.06 -38.87 6.94
N GLU A 61 -14.17 -40.17 6.69
CA GLU A 61 -13.19 -41.17 7.13
C GLU A 61 -11.83 -40.97 6.44
N LYS A 62 -11.81 -40.76 5.12
CA LYS A 62 -10.58 -40.51 4.35
C LYS A 62 -9.87 -39.26 4.84
N GLU A 63 -10.61 -38.18 5.01
CA GLU A 63 -10.08 -36.89 5.42
C GLU A 63 -9.55 -36.94 6.87
N ALA A 64 -10.30 -37.54 7.79
CA ALA A 64 -9.87 -37.73 9.16
C ALA A 64 -8.63 -38.64 9.25
N GLY A 65 -8.57 -39.70 8.45
CA GLY A 65 -7.41 -40.57 8.31
C GLY A 65 -6.17 -39.81 7.82
N TRP A 66 -6.36 -38.90 6.85
CA TRP A 66 -5.29 -38.06 6.31
C TRP A 66 -4.69 -37.15 7.38
N TRP A 67 -5.51 -36.45 8.18
CA TRP A 67 -5.00 -35.61 9.27
C TRP A 67 -4.34 -36.42 10.39
N LYS A 68 -4.93 -37.57 10.74
CA LYS A 68 -4.39 -38.45 11.78
C LYS A 68 -2.99 -38.95 11.41
N SER A 69 -2.74 -39.23 10.13
CA SER A 69 -1.42 -39.62 9.62
C SER A 69 -0.34 -38.54 9.85
N ARG A 70 -0.73 -37.28 10.04
CA ARG A 70 0.12 -36.12 10.32
C ARG A 70 0.07 -35.68 11.78
N GLY A 71 -0.39 -36.55 12.68
CA GLY A 71 -0.41 -36.28 14.12
C GLY A 71 -1.51 -35.32 14.57
N VAL A 72 -2.50 -35.05 13.71
CA VAL A 72 -3.59 -34.11 14.01
C VAL A 72 -4.92 -34.86 14.09
N THR A 73 -5.63 -34.69 15.20
CA THR A 73 -7.04 -35.10 15.30
C THR A 73 -7.91 -33.86 15.20
N ARG A 74 -8.72 -33.75 14.15
CA ARG A 74 -9.58 -32.57 13.92
C ARG A 74 -11.01 -32.83 14.40
N PRO A 75 -11.70 -31.83 14.98
CA PRO A 75 -13.13 -31.88 15.20
C PRO A 75 -13.91 -32.06 13.89
N ARG A 76 -15.12 -32.61 13.99
CA ARG A 76 -16.07 -32.81 12.88
C ARG A 76 -16.69 -31.47 12.47
N HIS A 77 -15.87 -30.63 11.86
CA HIS A 77 -16.27 -29.38 11.18
C HIS A 77 -16.40 -29.60 9.66
N LEU A 78 -16.80 -30.81 9.27
CA LEU A 78 -17.09 -31.16 7.89
C LEU A 78 -18.59 -30.93 7.66
N VAL A 79 -18.92 -30.25 6.58
CA VAL A 79 -20.30 -29.92 6.20
C VAL A 79 -20.69 -30.76 4.99
N ARG A 80 -21.95 -31.22 5.01
CA ARG A 80 -22.56 -31.92 3.88
C ARG A 80 -23.26 -30.92 2.94
N PRO A 81 -23.39 -31.25 1.65
CA PRO A 81 -24.21 -30.48 0.72
C PRO A 81 -25.65 -30.31 1.20
N SER A 82 -26.34 -29.29 0.70
CA SER A 82 -27.73 -29.00 1.03
C SER A 82 -28.60 -28.93 -0.23
N GLY A 83 -29.87 -29.33 -0.10
CA GLY A 83 -30.81 -29.42 -1.22
C GLY A 83 -30.77 -30.78 -1.94
N GLU A 84 -31.65 -30.96 -2.91
CA GLU A 84 -31.80 -32.24 -3.61
C GLU A 84 -30.83 -32.35 -4.80
N LEU A 85 -30.24 -33.52 -5.02
CA LEU A 85 -29.41 -33.79 -6.20
C LEU A 85 -30.17 -33.63 -7.53
N ASN A 86 -31.50 -33.66 -7.52
CA ASN A 86 -32.32 -33.45 -8.71
C ASN A 86 -32.53 -31.96 -9.06
N ALA A 87 -32.03 -31.04 -8.23
CA ALA A 87 -32.23 -29.61 -8.37
C ALA A 87 -31.65 -29.10 -9.70
N PRO A 88 -32.40 -28.27 -10.47
CA PRO A 88 -31.96 -27.79 -11.77
C PRO A 88 -30.81 -26.77 -11.70
N VAL A 89 -30.59 -26.16 -10.54
CA VAL A 89 -29.52 -25.17 -10.30
C VAL A 89 -28.64 -25.67 -9.16
N ALA A 90 -27.32 -25.59 -9.33
CA ALA A 90 -26.37 -25.80 -8.26
C ALA A 90 -25.58 -24.53 -7.95
N CYS A 91 -25.28 -24.31 -6.67
CA CYS A 91 -24.43 -23.25 -6.16
C CYS A 91 -23.18 -23.88 -5.53
N HIS A 92 -22.03 -23.62 -6.15
CA HIS A 92 -20.73 -24.17 -5.80
C HIS A 92 -19.86 -23.05 -5.21
N LEU A 93 -19.61 -23.10 -3.91
CA LEU A 93 -18.74 -22.18 -3.17
C LEU A 93 -17.39 -22.82 -2.87
N PHE A 94 -16.44 -22.08 -2.29
CA PHE A 94 -15.10 -22.59 -2.08
C PHE A 94 -15.00 -23.48 -0.84
N ASN A 95 -15.29 -22.94 0.33
CA ASN A 95 -15.32 -23.68 1.59
C ASN A 95 -16.21 -22.95 2.60
N PRO A 96 -16.85 -23.66 3.54
CA PRO A 96 -17.52 -23.02 4.65
C PRO A 96 -16.46 -22.42 5.59
N THR A 97 -16.82 -21.36 6.32
CA THR A 97 -15.92 -20.71 7.30
C THR A 97 -16.48 -20.82 8.72
N PHE A 98 -15.67 -20.39 9.70
CA PHE A 98 -16.11 -20.23 11.09
C PHE A 98 -16.98 -18.99 11.33
N THR A 99 -17.35 -18.25 10.27
CA THR A 99 -18.28 -17.11 10.38
C THR A 99 -19.72 -17.60 10.42
N VAL A 100 -20.03 -18.35 11.48
CA VAL A 100 -21.34 -18.97 11.75
C VAL A 100 -21.66 -18.88 13.24
N ASP A 101 -22.92 -19.09 13.60
CA ASP A 101 -23.34 -19.12 15.00
C ASP A 101 -23.02 -20.47 15.66
N ASP A 102 -23.07 -21.57 14.90
CA ASP A 102 -22.69 -22.92 15.36
C ASP A 102 -21.70 -23.59 14.39
N PRO A 103 -20.45 -23.87 14.81
CA PRO A 103 -19.45 -24.52 13.96
C PRO A 103 -19.73 -26.00 13.72
N HIS A 104 -20.63 -26.60 14.51
CA HIS A 104 -21.06 -28.00 14.37
C HIS A 104 -22.29 -28.15 13.48
N CYS A 105 -22.85 -27.04 12.98
CA CYS A 105 -23.82 -27.09 11.91
C CYS A 105 -23.22 -27.86 10.73
N SER A 106 -23.83 -29.02 10.45
CA SER A 106 -23.29 -30.06 9.57
C SER A 106 -23.71 -29.90 8.11
N GLU A 107 -24.33 -28.79 7.74
CA GLU A 107 -24.89 -28.53 6.41
C GLU A 107 -24.31 -27.25 5.81
N THR A 108 -24.14 -27.22 4.49
CA THR A 108 -23.66 -26.04 3.76
C THR A 108 -24.67 -24.89 3.86
N GLU A 109 -25.98 -25.17 3.85
CA GLU A 109 -27.04 -24.16 3.97
C GLU A 109 -27.22 -23.68 5.43
N ASP A 110 -26.21 -22.98 5.95
CA ASP A 110 -26.25 -22.33 7.25
C ASP A 110 -26.51 -20.82 7.08
N PHE A 111 -27.74 -20.37 7.35
CA PHE A 111 -28.11 -18.96 7.19
C PHE A 111 -27.53 -18.02 8.27
N SER A 112 -26.87 -18.54 9.30
CA SER A 112 -26.04 -17.69 10.17
C SER A 112 -24.75 -17.27 9.46
N ASN A 113 -24.35 -18.00 8.42
CA ASN A 113 -23.28 -17.60 7.52
C ASN A 113 -23.76 -16.43 6.62
N PRO A 114 -23.05 -15.30 6.61
CA PRO A 114 -23.44 -14.16 5.81
C PRO A 114 -23.51 -14.41 4.30
N SER A 115 -22.59 -15.22 3.76
CA SER A 115 -22.55 -15.49 2.31
C SER A 115 -23.74 -16.34 1.90
N ILE A 116 -24.07 -17.36 2.70
CA ILE A 116 -25.21 -18.24 2.46
C ILE A 116 -26.53 -17.47 2.65
N ALA A 117 -26.62 -16.58 3.65
CA ALA A 117 -27.77 -15.70 3.81
C ALA A 117 -27.99 -14.80 2.58
N GLN A 118 -26.92 -14.26 1.98
CA GLN A 118 -27.03 -13.49 0.75
C GLN A 118 -27.48 -14.33 -0.45
N LEU A 119 -26.97 -15.56 -0.59
CA LEU A 119 -27.45 -16.49 -1.62
C LEU A 119 -28.96 -16.70 -1.50
N LYS A 120 -29.43 -17.01 -0.29
CA LYS A 120 -30.85 -17.17 0.00
C LYS A 120 -31.65 -15.93 -0.34
N ASP A 121 -31.21 -14.74 0.09
CA ASP A 121 -31.92 -13.49 -0.18
C ASP A 121 -31.95 -13.15 -1.68
N ALA A 122 -30.91 -13.52 -2.44
CA ALA A 122 -30.86 -13.43 -3.88
C ALA A 122 -31.77 -14.46 -4.59
N GLY A 123 -32.30 -15.45 -3.86
CA GLY A 123 -33.19 -16.49 -4.38
C GLY A 123 -32.51 -17.83 -4.67
N PHE A 124 -31.27 -18.03 -4.21
CA PHE A 124 -30.53 -19.28 -4.40
C PHE A 124 -30.48 -20.06 -3.08
N SER A 125 -31.47 -20.93 -2.87
CA SER A 125 -31.56 -21.78 -1.67
C SER A 125 -32.21 -23.12 -1.99
N SER A 126 -32.04 -24.10 -1.10
CA SER A 126 -32.65 -25.41 -1.21
C SER A 126 -34.17 -25.35 -1.34
N GLN A 127 -34.80 -24.39 -0.66
CA GLN A 127 -36.26 -24.16 -0.73
C GLN A 127 -36.72 -23.64 -2.11
N ASN A 128 -35.79 -23.17 -2.94
CA ASN A 128 -36.04 -22.73 -4.31
C ASN A 128 -35.34 -23.64 -5.33
N ASN A 129 -35.32 -24.94 -5.05
CA ASN A 129 -34.76 -25.98 -5.91
C ASN A 129 -33.31 -25.71 -6.35
N CYS A 130 -32.47 -25.28 -5.40
CA CYS A 130 -31.03 -25.20 -5.60
C CYS A 130 -30.30 -26.29 -4.80
N PHE A 131 -29.24 -26.85 -5.37
CA PHE A 131 -28.29 -27.72 -4.67
C PHE A 131 -27.05 -26.90 -4.28
N LEU A 132 -26.74 -26.82 -2.99
CA LEU A 132 -25.65 -26.01 -2.45
C LEU A 132 -24.53 -26.92 -1.95
N PHE A 133 -23.29 -26.68 -2.40
CA PHE A 133 -22.13 -27.41 -1.93
C PHE A 133 -20.86 -26.56 -2.01
N ASP A 134 -19.86 -26.99 -1.24
CA ASP A 134 -18.55 -26.36 -1.21
C ASP A 134 -17.51 -27.25 -1.91
N HIS A 135 -16.52 -26.61 -2.55
CA HIS A 135 -15.38 -27.30 -3.14
C HIS A 135 -14.55 -28.04 -2.08
N LEU A 136 -14.42 -27.44 -0.90
CA LEU A 136 -13.85 -28.06 0.29
C LEU A 136 -14.95 -28.11 1.35
N GLY A 137 -15.47 -29.30 1.62
CA GLY A 137 -16.51 -29.52 2.65
C GLY A 137 -16.03 -29.32 4.10
N ARG A 138 -14.96 -28.56 4.37
CA ARG A 138 -14.42 -28.31 5.72
C ARG A 138 -14.49 -26.85 6.11
N ARG A 139 -14.94 -26.57 7.33
CA ARG A 139 -14.80 -25.24 7.94
C ARG A 139 -13.35 -24.95 8.23
N ASP A 140 -12.82 -23.95 7.54
CA ASP A 140 -11.50 -23.38 7.76
C ASP A 140 -11.44 -21.95 7.23
N ASN A 141 -10.31 -21.27 7.42
CA ASN A 141 -10.06 -20.00 6.75
C ASN A 141 -9.68 -20.27 5.28
N SER A 142 -10.39 -19.63 4.35
CA SER A 142 -10.20 -19.78 2.90
C SER A 142 -8.75 -19.54 2.45
N SER A 143 -8.04 -18.59 3.07
CA SER A 143 -6.63 -18.33 2.74
C SER A 143 -5.74 -19.50 3.15
N HIS A 144 -5.93 -20.04 4.35
CA HIS A 144 -5.18 -21.21 4.81
C HIS A 144 -5.44 -22.43 3.92
N CYS A 145 -6.67 -22.64 3.48
CA CYS A 145 -7.00 -23.70 2.52
C CYS A 145 -6.25 -23.49 1.19
N THR A 146 -6.19 -22.26 0.68
CA THR A 146 -5.54 -21.95 -0.59
C THR A 146 -4.01 -22.07 -0.51
N ASP A 147 -3.42 -21.61 0.58
CA ASP A 147 -1.97 -21.45 0.72
C ASP A 147 -1.27 -22.70 1.24
N LEU A 148 -1.98 -23.54 2.01
CA LEU A 148 -1.37 -24.63 2.78
C LEU A 148 -1.85 -26.01 2.42
N TYR A 149 -3.07 -26.17 1.89
CA TYR A 149 -3.58 -27.51 1.61
C TYR A 149 -2.78 -28.11 0.45
N PRO A 150 -2.06 -29.22 0.69
CA PRO A 150 -1.35 -29.90 -0.38
C PRO A 150 -2.33 -30.59 -1.35
N GLU A 151 -1.88 -30.88 -2.57
CA GLU A 151 -2.76 -31.47 -3.59
C GLU A 151 -3.31 -32.85 -3.17
N ASP A 152 -2.60 -33.64 -2.36
CA ASP A 152 -3.11 -34.94 -1.87
C ASP A 152 -4.28 -34.78 -0.89
N LEU A 153 -4.33 -33.69 -0.11
CA LEU A 153 -5.51 -33.36 0.70
C LEU A 153 -6.64 -32.81 -0.17
N LEU A 154 -6.32 -31.91 -1.11
CA LEU A 154 -7.31 -31.36 -2.03
C LEU A 154 -7.97 -32.46 -2.87
N GLU A 155 -7.21 -33.48 -3.28
CA GLU A 155 -7.73 -34.63 -4.02
C GLU A 155 -8.82 -35.39 -3.24
N ILE A 156 -8.70 -35.54 -1.92
CA ILE A 156 -9.75 -36.18 -1.09
C ILE A 156 -11.07 -35.40 -1.17
N HIS A 157 -11.00 -34.07 -1.07
CA HIS A 157 -12.18 -33.21 -1.20
C HIS A 157 -12.74 -33.24 -2.63
N GLU A 158 -11.86 -33.20 -3.63
CA GLU A 158 -12.26 -33.23 -5.03
C GLU A 158 -12.86 -34.57 -5.44
N GLU A 159 -12.37 -35.72 -4.96
CA GLU A 159 -12.98 -37.01 -5.21
C GLU A 159 -14.46 -36.99 -4.80
N PHE A 160 -14.74 -36.49 -3.60
CA PHE A 160 -16.11 -36.34 -3.10
C PHE A 160 -16.92 -35.34 -3.93
N VAL A 161 -16.40 -34.14 -4.17
CA VAL A 161 -17.12 -33.09 -4.90
C VAL A 161 -17.36 -33.48 -6.36
N PHE A 162 -16.43 -34.15 -7.03
CA PHE A 162 -16.64 -34.60 -8.41
C PHE A 162 -17.56 -35.82 -8.48
N ALA A 163 -17.62 -36.67 -7.46
CA ALA A 163 -18.66 -37.69 -7.34
C ALA A 163 -20.05 -37.05 -7.19
N LEU A 164 -20.20 -36.05 -6.31
CA LEU A 164 -21.44 -35.26 -6.18
C LEU A 164 -21.80 -34.58 -7.50
N ARG A 165 -20.85 -33.92 -8.14
CA ARG A 165 -21.06 -33.26 -9.43
C ARG A 165 -21.42 -34.27 -10.51
N HIS A 166 -20.94 -35.52 -10.46
CA HIS A 166 -21.34 -36.55 -11.41
C HIS A 166 -22.79 -37.00 -11.18
N ALA A 167 -23.21 -37.12 -9.92
CA ALA A 167 -24.55 -37.52 -9.53
C ALA A 167 -25.60 -36.41 -9.68
N MET A 168 -25.22 -35.14 -9.51
CA MET A 168 -26.16 -34.03 -9.52
C MET A 168 -26.76 -33.79 -10.91
N LYS A 169 -28.05 -33.49 -10.88
CA LYS A 169 -28.86 -33.09 -12.03
C LYS A 169 -29.00 -31.56 -12.11
N ALA A 170 -27.94 -30.81 -11.82
CA ALA A 170 -27.98 -29.39 -12.13
C ALA A 170 -27.79 -29.14 -13.63
N LYS A 171 -28.74 -28.44 -14.26
CA LYS A 171 -28.61 -27.91 -15.63
C LYS A 171 -27.59 -26.79 -15.68
N VAL A 172 -27.53 -25.99 -14.62
CA VAL A 172 -26.60 -24.87 -14.45
C VAL A 172 -25.91 -24.95 -13.09
N GLU A 173 -24.59 -24.80 -13.11
CA GLU A 173 -23.75 -24.71 -11.93
C GLU A 173 -23.18 -23.29 -11.81
N ILE A 174 -23.55 -22.60 -10.74
CA ILE A 174 -23.08 -21.25 -10.41
C ILE A 174 -21.88 -21.40 -9.49
N CYS A 175 -20.71 -21.03 -10.00
CA CYS A 175 -19.45 -21.08 -9.26
C CYS A 175 -19.16 -19.69 -8.66
N TRP A 176 -19.20 -19.61 -7.34
CA TRP A 176 -19.06 -18.35 -6.59
C TRP A 176 -17.60 -18.12 -6.18
N GLY A 177 -16.97 -17.11 -6.78
CA GLY A 177 -15.62 -16.68 -6.41
C GLY A 177 -14.47 -17.25 -7.25
N SER A 178 -13.30 -16.65 -7.09
CA SER A 178 -12.12 -16.91 -7.92
C SER A 178 -11.46 -18.26 -7.65
N ASN A 179 -11.49 -18.74 -6.40
CA ASN A 179 -10.87 -20.02 -6.02
C ASN A 179 -11.57 -21.21 -6.70
N VAL A 180 -12.91 -21.27 -6.64
CA VAL A 180 -13.70 -22.28 -7.35
C VAL A 180 -13.46 -22.17 -8.86
N ARG A 181 -13.50 -20.96 -9.42
CA ARG A 181 -13.23 -20.73 -10.84
C ARG A 181 -11.89 -21.32 -11.30
N LYS A 182 -10.81 -21.08 -10.55
CA LYS A 182 -9.47 -21.61 -10.86
C LYS A 182 -9.47 -23.14 -10.88
N ARG A 183 -10.07 -23.80 -9.87
CA ARG A 183 -10.13 -25.28 -9.81
C ARG A 183 -11.00 -25.86 -10.92
N MET A 184 -12.15 -25.26 -11.19
CA MET A 184 -13.09 -25.71 -12.23
C MET A 184 -12.48 -25.60 -13.63
N ILE A 185 -11.79 -24.51 -13.95
CA ILE A 185 -11.06 -24.37 -15.22
C ILE A 185 -9.92 -25.39 -15.33
N LYS A 186 -9.25 -25.72 -14.21
CA LYS A 186 -8.16 -26.70 -14.18
C LYS A 186 -8.66 -28.14 -14.40
N LYS A 187 -9.86 -28.47 -13.93
CA LYS A 187 -10.34 -29.85 -13.78
C LYS A 187 -11.43 -30.24 -14.79
N CYS A 188 -12.12 -29.29 -15.40
CA CYS A 188 -13.21 -29.54 -16.35
C CYS A 188 -12.86 -29.09 -17.78
N ASP A 189 -13.39 -29.80 -18.79
CA ASP A 189 -13.32 -29.34 -20.19
C ASP A 189 -14.45 -28.32 -20.45
N LEU A 190 -14.12 -27.04 -20.29
CA LEU A 190 -15.07 -25.94 -20.37
C LEU A 190 -14.93 -25.18 -21.70
N GLN A 191 -15.98 -25.19 -22.50
CA GLN A 191 -16.05 -24.43 -23.75
C GLN A 191 -16.77 -23.10 -23.49
N PRO A 192 -16.10 -21.93 -23.62
CA PRO A 192 -16.76 -20.65 -23.46
C PRO A 192 -17.72 -20.35 -24.62
N LEU A 193 -18.87 -19.79 -24.28
CA LEU A 193 -19.87 -19.19 -25.15
C LEU A 193 -20.14 -17.76 -24.65
N ARG A 194 -19.70 -16.77 -25.42
CA ARG A 194 -20.00 -15.36 -25.14
C ARG A 194 -21.47 -15.10 -25.48
N LEU A 195 -22.20 -14.49 -24.55
CA LEU A 195 -23.59 -14.09 -24.76
C LEU A 195 -23.65 -12.73 -25.48
N TRP A 196 -24.79 -12.44 -26.09
CA TRP A 196 -25.04 -11.25 -26.90
C TRP A 196 -26.42 -10.65 -26.61
N GLY A 197 -26.74 -9.52 -27.24
CA GLY A 197 -27.95 -8.75 -26.92
C GLY A 197 -27.86 -8.16 -25.52
N ASP A 198 -28.94 -8.29 -24.74
CA ASP A 198 -29.04 -7.74 -23.39
C ASP A 198 -28.05 -8.35 -22.38
N TYR A 199 -27.46 -9.49 -22.72
CA TYR A 199 -26.46 -10.20 -21.94
C TYR A 199 -25.04 -10.07 -22.51
N ALA A 200 -24.81 -9.10 -23.41
CA ALA A 200 -23.50 -8.82 -23.97
C ALA A 200 -22.46 -8.54 -22.87
N GLY A 201 -21.31 -9.21 -22.97
CA GLY A 201 -20.23 -9.13 -21.97
C GLY A 201 -20.20 -10.29 -20.98
N LEU A 202 -21.26 -11.10 -20.91
CA LEU A 202 -21.28 -12.33 -20.13
C LEU A 202 -20.69 -13.52 -20.91
N VAL A 203 -20.11 -14.47 -20.17
CA VAL A 203 -19.58 -15.72 -20.71
C VAL A 203 -20.23 -16.88 -19.99
N LEU A 204 -20.99 -17.68 -20.75
CA LEU A 204 -21.54 -18.95 -20.33
C LEU A 204 -20.54 -20.05 -20.69
N TYR A 205 -20.18 -20.92 -19.76
CA TYR A 205 -19.29 -22.05 -20.06
C TYR A 205 -20.11 -23.32 -20.22
N LEU A 206 -19.78 -24.10 -21.25
CA LEU A 206 -20.38 -25.40 -21.52
C LEU A 206 -19.42 -26.48 -21.04
N GLU A 207 -19.82 -27.27 -20.04
CA GLU A 207 -19.05 -28.45 -19.63
C GLU A 207 -19.34 -29.59 -20.61
N LEU A 208 -18.32 -30.04 -21.33
CA LEU A 208 -18.47 -31.09 -22.32
C LEU A 208 -18.02 -32.45 -21.75
N THR A 209 -18.66 -33.52 -22.24
CA THR A 209 -18.18 -34.89 -22.02
C THR A 209 -16.79 -35.11 -22.63
N PRO A 210 -16.00 -36.08 -22.12
CA PRO A 210 -14.78 -36.52 -22.79
C PRO A 210 -15.05 -36.83 -24.27
N GLY A 211 -14.29 -36.22 -25.18
CA GLY A 211 -14.53 -36.33 -26.62
C GLY A 211 -15.50 -35.29 -27.21
N ARG A 212 -16.05 -34.40 -26.38
CA ARG A 212 -16.84 -33.20 -26.77
C ARG A 212 -18.11 -33.50 -27.58
N GLN A 213 -18.71 -34.67 -27.35
CA GLN A 213 -19.89 -35.12 -28.09
C GLN A 213 -21.21 -34.67 -27.46
N PHE A 214 -21.22 -34.44 -26.16
CA PHE A 214 -22.41 -34.08 -25.39
C PHE A 214 -22.10 -32.97 -24.39
N LEU A 215 -23.07 -32.08 -24.19
CA LEU A 215 -23.09 -31.10 -23.12
C LEU A 215 -23.57 -31.78 -21.83
N LYS A 216 -22.88 -31.55 -20.71
CA LYS A 216 -23.27 -32.05 -19.39
C LYS A 216 -24.07 -31.04 -18.58
N ARG A 217 -23.66 -29.77 -18.63
CA ARG A 217 -24.29 -28.64 -17.93
C ARG A 217 -23.69 -27.31 -18.37
N PHE A 218 -24.38 -26.24 -18.03
CA PHE A 218 -23.87 -24.90 -18.09
C PHE A 218 -23.13 -24.54 -16.80
N ILE A 219 -22.05 -23.76 -16.91
CA ILE A 219 -21.31 -23.20 -15.78
C ILE A 219 -21.25 -21.69 -15.93
N ILE A 220 -21.59 -20.99 -14.85
CA ILE A 220 -21.50 -19.53 -14.75
C ILE A 220 -20.58 -19.18 -13.59
N PHE A 221 -19.57 -18.36 -13.85
CA PHE A 221 -18.69 -17.82 -12.81
C PHE A 221 -19.21 -16.45 -12.38
N VAL A 222 -19.44 -16.28 -11.09
CA VAL A 222 -19.89 -15.03 -10.48
C VAL A 222 -18.94 -14.61 -9.35
N ALA A 223 -19.01 -13.35 -8.95
CA ALA A 223 -18.24 -12.89 -7.80
C ALA A 223 -18.76 -13.55 -6.52
N HIS A 224 -17.86 -13.77 -5.55
CA HIS A 224 -18.25 -14.32 -4.25
C HIS A 224 -19.18 -13.33 -3.52
N PRO A 225 -20.21 -13.79 -2.77
CA PRO A 225 -21.17 -12.90 -2.10
C PRO A 225 -20.50 -11.90 -1.16
N GLN A 226 -19.41 -12.34 -0.54
CA GLN A 226 -18.63 -11.48 0.35
C GLN A 226 -18.14 -10.19 -0.30
N ARG A 227 -17.90 -10.17 -1.62
CA ARG A 227 -17.54 -8.95 -2.36
C ARG A 227 -18.54 -7.81 -2.11
N PHE A 228 -19.81 -8.14 -1.91
CA PHE A 228 -20.89 -7.18 -1.74
C PHE A 228 -21.18 -6.85 -0.26
N MET A 229 -20.49 -7.47 0.70
CA MET A 229 -20.64 -7.18 2.14
C MET A 229 -19.93 -5.91 2.61
N TYR A 230 -18.99 -5.37 1.81
CA TYR A 230 -18.19 -4.20 2.20
C TYR A 230 -18.94 -2.87 2.05
N VAL A 231 -20.11 -2.88 1.41
CA VAL A 231 -20.90 -1.68 1.15
C VAL A 231 -22.14 -1.70 2.04
N LYS A 232 -21.92 -1.36 3.32
CA LYS A 232 -22.94 -1.36 4.38
C LYS A 232 -23.79 -0.08 4.45
N SER A 233 -23.66 0.81 3.47
CA SER A 233 -24.37 2.08 3.37
C SER A 233 -25.28 2.09 2.15
N ASP A 234 -26.42 2.80 2.23
CA ASP A 234 -27.29 3.09 1.07
C ASP A 234 -27.06 4.50 0.50
N GLY A 235 -25.96 5.16 0.87
CA GLY A 235 -25.60 6.47 0.34
C GLY A 235 -25.28 6.45 -1.16
N ILE A 236 -25.30 7.62 -1.79
CA ILE A 236 -25.13 7.79 -3.25
C ILE A 236 -23.86 7.09 -3.78
N LYS A 237 -22.73 7.19 -3.06
CA LYS A 237 -21.46 6.54 -3.45
C LYS A 237 -21.54 5.01 -3.37
N ALA A 238 -22.23 4.49 -2.35
CA ALA A 238 -22.44 3.06 -2.16
C ALA A 238 -23.38 2.47 -3.22
N GLN A 239 -24.44 3.20 -3.58
CA GLN A 239 -25.31 2.87 -4.71
C GLN A 239 -24.54 2.87 -6.03
N GLY A 240 -23.64 3.85 -6.23
CA GLY A 240 -22.76 3.90 -7.41
C GLY A 240 -21.84 2.66 -7.53
N TRP A 241 -21.26 2.21 -6.40
CA TRP A 241 -20.47 0.97 -6.37
C TRP A 241 -21.33 -0.26 -6.68
N ARG A 242 -22.49 -0.40 -6.04
CA ARG A 242 -23.42 -1.51 -6.29
C ARG A 242 -23.88 -1.53 -7.74
N HIS A 243 -24.16 -0.38 -8.33
CA HIS A 243 -24.49 -0.30 -9.75
C HIS A 243 -23.33 -0.76 -10.64
N ARG A 244 -22.09 -0.40 -10.31
CA ARG A 244 -20.93 -0.76 -11.13
C ARG A 244 -20.64 -2.26 -11.12
N PHE A 245 -20.76 -2.93 -9.98
CA PHE A 245 -20.39 -4.36 -9.84
C PHE A 245 -21.58 -5.31 -9.76
N GLY A 246 -22.73 -4.83 -9.30
CA GLY A 246 -23.96 -5.59 -9.13
C GLY A 246 -24.68 -5.85 -10.45
N VAL A 247 -24.60 -4.95 -11.44
CA VAL A 247 -25.32 -5.13 -12.72
C VAL A 247 -24.86 -6.41 -13.44
N SER A 248 -23.56 -6.59 -13.62
CA SER A 248 -23.04 -7.80 -14.29
C SER A 248 -23.27 -9.07 -13.47
N GLN A 249 -23.22 -8.97 -12.15
CA GLN A 249 -23.55 -10.04 -11.22
C GLN A 249 -25.02 -10.46 -11.35
N ASP A 250 -25.95 -9.50 -11.25
CA ASP A 250 -27.39 -9.73 -11.35
C ASP A 250 -27.78 -10.26 -12.73
N GLN A 251 -27.17 -9.77 -13.81
CA GLN A 251 -27.38 -10.30 -15.15
C GLN A 251 -26.93 -11.76 -15.27
N ALA A 252 -25.76 -12.12 -14.74
CA ALA A 252 -25.26 -13.50 -14.76
C ALA A 252 -26.17 -14.44 -13.96
N LEU A 253 -26.68 -13.99 -12.82
CA LEU A 253 -27.61 -14.73 -11.98
C LEU A 253 -28.99 -14.85 -12.63
N ALA A 254 -29.46 -13.82 -13.33
CA ALA A 254 -30.69 -13.89 -14.14
C ALA A 254 -30.57 -14.92 -15.27
N VAL A 255 -29.43 -14.96 -15.97
CA VAL A 255 -29.16 -16.02 -16.97
C VAL A 255 -29.20 -17.40 -16.31
N ALA A 256 -28.57 -17.58 -15.14
CA ALA A 256 -28.62 -18.84 -14.42
C ALA A 256 -30.06 -19.24 -14.04
N ALA A 257 -30.85 -18.30 -13.56
CA ALA A 257 -32.25 -18.50 -13.21
C ALA A 257 -33.11 -18.92 -14.41
N LEU A 258 -32.93 -18.25 -15.56
CA LEU A 258 -33.64 -18.57 -16.82
C LEU A 258 -33.26 -19.96 -17.38
N LEU A 259 -31.98 -20.34 -17.30
CA LEU A 259 -31.52 -21.67 -17.70
C LEU A 259 -32.04 -22.76 -16.75
N GLY A 260 -32.09 -22.46 -15.45
CA GLY A 260 -32.54 -23.36 -14.40
C GLY A 260 -34.06 -23.47 -14.25
N GLY A 261 -34.81 -22.47 -14.73
CA GLY A 261 -36.25 -22.36 -14.52
C GLY A 261 -36.63 -22.05 -13.07
N ILE A 262 -35.82 -21.25 -12.37
CA ILE A 262 -36.08 -20.82 -10.98
C ILE A 262 -36.39 -19.32 -10.91
N GLN A 263 -37.06 -18.89 -9.83
CA GLN A 263 -37.35 -17.48 -9.59
C GLN A 263 -36.31 -16.88 -8.65
N ILE A 264 -35.75 -15.72 -8.97
CA ILE A 264 -34.75 -15.05 -8.15
C ILE A 264 -35.20 -13.64 -7.78
N THR A 265 -34.56 -13.04 -6.78
CA THR A 265 -34.78 -11.62 -6.49
C THR A 265 -34.14 -10.79 -7.62
N PRO A 266 -34.92 -10.02 -8.39
CA PRO A 266 -34.36 -9.23 -9.48
C PRO A 266 -33.49 -8.09 -8.95
N ASN A 267 -32.35 -7.85 -9.61
CA ASN A 267 -31.42 -6.76 -9.29
C ASN A 267 -30.96 -6.75 -7.82
N PHE A 268 -30.79 -7.92 -7.21
CA PHE A 268 -30.48 -8.05 -5.79
C PHE A 268 -29.18 -7.30 -5.41
N TYR A 269 -28.10 -7.54 -6.16
CA TYR A 269 -26.79 -6.94 -5.86
C TYR A 269 -26.71 -5.47 -6.26
N THR A 270 -27.62 -5.00 -7.11
CA THR A 270 -27.68 -3.62 -7.58
C THR A 270 -28.56 -2.74 -6.70
N LEU A 271 -29.76 -3.19 -6.33
CA LEU A 271 -30.84 -2.36 -5.82
C LEU A 271 -31.44 -2.82 -4.47
N ASP A 272 -31.20 -4.05 -4.03
CA ASP A 272 -31.92 -4.58 -2.86
C ASP A 272 -31.36 -4.01 -1.54
N SER A 273 -32.27 -3.50 -0.70
CA SER A 273 -31.95 -2.89 0.60
C SER A 273 -31.55 -3.91 1.67
N ARG A 274 -31.72 -5.21 1.42
CA ARG A 274 -31.24 -6.29 2.30
C ARG A 274 -29.76 -6.59 2.13
N LEU A 275 -29.14 -6.18 1.02
CA LEU A 275 -27.71 -6.38 0.76
C LEU A 275 -26.79 -5.73 1.83
N PRO A 276 -27.00 -4.47 2.27
CA PRO A 276 -26.17 -3.83 3.31
C PRO A 276 -26.34 -4.38 4.73
N ARG A 277 -26.91 -5.57 4.94
CA ARG A 277 -27.12 -6.13 6.29
C ARG A 277 -25.87 -6.00 7.16
N ASN A 278 -26.02 -5.27 8.25
CA ASN A 278 -24.99 -5.15 9.27
C ASN A 278 -24.81 -6.50 9.96
N LEU A 279 -23.70 -7.18 9.65
CA LEU A 279 -23.27 -8.41 10.33
C LEU A 279 -22.63 -8.07 11.69
N CYS A 280 -23.25 -7.18 12.46
CA CYS A 280 -22.85 -6.91 13.83
C CYS A 280 -23.23 -8.12 14.67
N VAL A 281 -22.26 -9.00 14.91
CA VAL A 281 -22.44 -10.12 15.83
C VAL A 281 -22.06 -9.71 17.25
N PRO A 282 -22.72 -10.28 18.27
CA PRO A 282 -22.34 -10.05 19.67
C PRO A 282 -20.86 -10.40 19.90
N ARG A 283 -20.21 -9.66 20.80
CA ARG A 283 -18.80 -9.88 21.15
C ARG A 283 -18.52 -11.30 21.66
N SER A 284 -19.47 -11.93 22.34
CA SER A 284 -19.38 -13.32 22.78
C SER A 284 -19.19 -14.27 21.59
N THR A 285 -20.02 -14.12 20.56
CA THR A 285 -19.96 -14.89 19.31
C THR A 285 -18.63 -14.65 18.59
N THR A 286 -18.13 -13.41 18.54
CA THR A 286 -16.81 -13.11 17.95
C THR A 286 -15.66 -13.82 18.67
N ASN A 287 -15.70 -13.88 20.01
CA ASN A 287 -14.67 -14.55 20.81
C ASN A 287 -14.70 -16.08 20.59
N GLU A 288 -15.89 -16.67 20.50
CA GLU A 288 -16.07 -18.09 20.21
C GLU A 288 -15.54 -18.44 18.82
N ARG A 289 -15.90 -17.67 17.79
CA ARG A 289 -15.36 -17.81 16.43
C ARG A 289 -13.84 -17.73 16.39
N SER A 290 -13.26 -16.78 17.13
CA SER A 290 -11.80 -16.62 17.24
C SER A 290 -11.15 -17.85 17.91
N THR A 291 -11.83 -18.47 18.87
CA THR A 291 -11.36 -19.70 19.51
C THR A 291 -11.31 -20.87 18.52
N TRP A 292 -12.35 -21.05 17.69
CA TRP A 292 -12.37 -22.11 16.66
C TRP A 292 -11.31 -21.89 15.58
N LYS A 293 -11.16 -20.64 15.11
CA LYS A 293 -10.08 -20.25 14.18
C LYS A 293 -8.70 -20.55 14.77
N GLY A 294 -8.46 -20.17 16.03
CA GLY A 294 -7.21 -20.45 16.73
C GLY A 294 -6.91 -21.95 16.86
N GLN A 295 -7.92 -22.77 17.14
CA GLN A 295 -7.78 -24.24 17.17
C GLN A 295 -7.41 -24.81 15.79
N ALA A 296 -8.07 -24.34 14.72
CA ALA A 296 -7.76 -24.74 13.36
C ALA A 296 -6.32 -24.36 12.95
N VAL A 297 -5.86 -23.14 13.30
CA VAL A 297 -4.48 -22.72 13.06
C VAL A 297 -3.47 -23.58 13.81
N ALA A 298 -3.76 -23.95 15.06
CA ALA A 298 -2.89 -24.84 15.83
C ALA A 298 -2.79 -26.24 15.21
N GLN A 299 -3.90 -26.76 14.67
CA GLN A 299 -3.93 -28.02 13.92
C GLN A 299 -3.09 -27.94 12.65
N LEU A 300 -3.23 -26.87 11.86
CA LEU A 300 -2.44 -26.63 10.66
C LEU A 300 -0.94 -26.56 10.98
N ARG A 301 -0.54 -25.89 12.07
CA ARG A 301 0.87 -25.85 12.51
C ARG A 301 1.43 -27.22 12.86
N THR A 302 0.60 -28.07 13.45
CA THR A 302 1.00 -29.43 13.82
C THR A 302 1.22 -30.28 12.58
N ALA A 303 0.34 -30.18 11.58
CA ALA A 303 0.48 -30.91 10.32
C ALA A 303 1.60 -30.34 9.41
N PHE A 304 1.85 -29.03 9.48
CA PHE A 304 2.78 -28.31 8.61
C PHE A 304 3.77 -27.44 9.43
N PRO A 305 4.68 -28.04 10.20
CA PRO A 305 5.54 -27.33 11.15
C PRO A 305 6.58 -26.40 10.49
N THR A 306 6.90 -26.61 9.22
CA THR A 306 7.81 -25.77 8.43
C THR A 306 7.12 -24.59 7.74
N SER A 307 5.78 -24.56 7.74
CA SER A 307 5.01 -23.49 7.12
C SER A 307 4.89 -22.30 8.08
N VAL A 308 5.24 -21.10 7.61
CA VAL A 308 5.08 -19.86 8.39
C VAL A 308 3.60 -19.51 8.43
N LEU A 309 2.90 -20.07 9.42
CA LEU A 309 1.53 -19.70 9.74
C LEU A 309 1.56 -18.43 10.58
N SER A 310 1.07 -17.31 10.04
CA SER A 310 1.02 -16.07 10.83
C SER A 310 0.21 -16.32 12.10
N MET A 311 0.75 -15.86 13.23
CA MET A 311 0.01 -15.89 14.50
C MET A 311 -1.11 -14.86 14.42
N GLU A 312 -2.37 -15.33 14.42
CA GLU A 312 -3.41 -14.61 15.13
C GLU A 312 -2.99 -14.58 16.61
N THR A 313 -2.32 -13.51 17.03
CA THR A 313 -2.00 -13.29 18.43
C THR A 313 -3.30 -13.10 19.20
N SER A 314 -3.67 -14.15 19.93
CA SER A 314 -4.43 -14.11 21.19
C SER A 314 -4.03 -12.88 22.03
N HIS A 315 -5.03 -12.19 22.56
CA HIS A 315 -4.96 -10.97 23.38
C HIS A 315 -3.82 -10.93 24.43
N TYR A 316 -3.06 -9.83 24.48
CA TYR A 316 -2.47 -9.10 25.65
C TYR A 316 -1.36 -8.14 25.13
N VAL A 317 -1.01 -6.94 25.62
CA VAL A 317 -1.20 -6.13 26.84
C VAL A 317 -1.29 -4.66 26.36
N ARG A 318 -2.09 -3.81 27.00
CA ARG A 318 -2.05 -2.34 26.78
C ARG A 318 -0.63 -1.77 26.91
N PRO A 319 -0.17 -0.87 26.02
CA PRO A 319 0.96 0.01 26.31
C PRO A 319 0.62 0.88 27.53
N THR A 320 1.58 1.00 28.45
CA THR A 320 1.45 1.74 29.71
C THR A 320 1.29 3.24 29.49
N LYS A 321 0.78 3.90 30.54
CA LYS A 321 0.36 5.31 30.65
C LYS A 321 1.46 6.34 30.31
N GLU A 322 2.70 5.93 30.07
CA GLU A 322 3.87 6.78 29.86
C GLU A 322 4.06 7.23 28.40
N GLU A 323 3.47 6.56 27.41
CA GLU A 323 3.53 6.98 26.01
C GLU A 323 2.45 8.00 25.61
N ARG A 324 1.50 8.30 26.51
CA ARG A 324 0.42 9.30 26.29
C ARG A 324 0.81 10.74 26.65
N SER A 325 1.94 10.93 27.34
CA SER A 325 2.31 12.23 27.91
C SER A 325 2.87 13.24 26.89
N SER A 326 3.44 12.78 25.77
CA SER A 326 4.14 13.67 24.83
C SER A 326 3.22 14.49 23.90
N VAL A 327 1.93 14.17 23.85
CA VAL A 327 0.95 14.89 23.01
C VAL A 327 0.22 15.96 23.84
N GLN A 328 -0.08 15.69 25.12
CA GLN A 328 -0.71 16.65 26.03
C GLN A 328 0.20 17.84 26.36
N GLU A 329 1.52 17.65 26.46
CA GLU A 329 2.48 18.74 26.69
C GLU A 329 2.64 19.69 25.48
N ALA A 330 2.46 19.18 24.25
CA ALA A 330 2.49 20.00 23.04
C ALA A 330 1.27 20.94 22.95
N PHE A 331 0.11 20.52 23.47
CA PHE A 331 -1.11 21.34 23.49
C PHE A 331 -1.19 22.28 24.71
N ALA A 332 -0.55 21.95 25.83
CA ALA A 332 -0.37 22.87 26.96
C ALA A 332 0.42 24.14 26.57
N LEU A 333 1.28 24.06 25.54
CA LEU A 333 1.97 25.21 24.95
C LEU A 333 1.07 26.04 24.02
N LEU A 334 0.11 25.41 23.31
CA LEU A 334 -0.85 26.11 22.45
C LEU A 334 -1.94 26.84 23.24
N GLY A 335 -2.37 26.29 24.38
CA GLY A 335 -3.31 26.95 25.29
C GLY A 335 -2.76 28.24 25.95
N LYS A 336 -1.44 28.43 25.94
CA LYS A 336 -0.78 29.65 26.44
C LYS A 336 -0.71 30.78 25.42
N PHE A 337 -1.01 30.53 24.14
CA PHE A 337 -1.10 31.56 23.10
C PHE A 337 -2.53 32.09 22.94
N LYS A 338 -3.16 32.52 24.04
CA LYS A 338 -4.28 33.47 23.96
C LYS A 338 -3.70 34.89 23.81
N LEU A 339 -3.81 35.41 22.59
CA LEU A 339 -3.99 36.81 22.24
C LEU A 339 -3.32 37.85 23.16
N ALA A 340 -2.00 37.82 23.30
CA ALA A 340 -1.26 39.00 23.75
C ALA A 340 -0.96 39.86 22.51
N LYS A 341 -1.58 41.04 22.46
CA LYS A 341 -1.28 42.11 21.51
C LYS A 341 0.24 42.27 21.38
N VAL A 342 0.78 41.99 20.20
CA VAL A 342 2.18 42.30 19.89
C VAL A 342 2.22 43.74 19.40
N ASN A 343 2.80 44.60 20.24
CA ASN A 343 3.29 45.91 19.84
C ASN A 343 4.27 45.76 18.68
N GLU A 344 4.08 46.59 17.66
CA GLU A 344 5.09 46.91 16.66
C GLU A 344 6.34 47.45 17.34
N ALA A 345 7.46 46.74 17.20
CA ALA A 345 8.79 47.34 17.09
C ALA A 345 9.86 46.29 16.71
N ALA A 346 10.78 46.72 15.84
CA ALA A 346 12.10 46.15 15.56
C ALA A 346 12.22 45.03 14.49
N ASN A 347 12.13 45.46 13.24
CA ASN A 347 13.06 45.19 12.13
C ASN A 347 14.04 43.99 12.26
N LEU A 348 13.75 42.92 11.50
CA LEU A 348 14.76 42.02 10.93
C LEU A 348 14.32 41.61 9.51
N ARG A 349 15.20 41.89 8.54
CA ARG A 349 14.98 41.75 7.10
C ARG A 349 14.59 40.31 6.71
N SER A 350 13.44 40.18 6.05
CA SER A 350 12.94 39.07 5.22
C SER A 350 13.51 37.67 5.50
N ALA A 351 13.10 37.05 6.60
CA ALA A 351 13.07 35.58 6.66
C ALA A 351 12.06 35.10 5.60
N SER A 352 12.44 34.11 4.77
CA SER A 352 11.51 33.41 3.87
C SER A 352 10.39 32.83 4.73
N ASN A 353 9.27 33.54 4.80
CA ASN A 353 8.21 33.25 5.75
C ASN A 353 7.33 32.13 5.19
N ASP A 354 7.80 30.88 5.32
CA ASP A 354 7.09 29.66 4.88
C ASP A 354 5.85 29.35 5.72
N THR A 355 5.44 30.27 6.61
CA THR A 355 4.25 30.16 7.47
C THR A 355 2.99 29.79 6.68
N HIS A 356 2.79 30.34 5.48
CA HIS A 356 1.66 29.95 4.64
C HIS A 356 1.73 28.48 4.20
N LEU A 357 2.92 27.99 3.81
CA LEU A 357 3.13 26.59 3.42
C LEU A 357 2.98 25.64 4.61
N ARG A 358 3.46 26.03 5.78
CA ARG A 358 3.27 25.28 7.03
C ARG A 358 1.80 25.18 7.40
N LYS A 359 1.02 26.26 7.26
CA LYS A 359 -0.43 26.25 7.44
C LYS A 359 -1.12 25.35 6.41
N LYS A 360 -0.73 25.44 5.13
CA LYS A 360 -1.24 24.57 4.05
C LYS A 360 -0.96 23.09 4.30
N ARG A 361 0.23 22.75 4.80
CA ARG A 361 0.56 21.37 5.22
C ARG A 361 -0.37 20.88 6.33
N LEU A 362 -0.60 21.69 7.36
CA LEU A 362 -1.50 21.30 8.45
C LEU A 362 -2.93 21.11 7.96
N GLN A 363 -3.40 21.97 7.06
CA GLN A 363 -4.71 21.81 6.42
C GLN A 363 -4.78 20.49 5.63
N LYS A 364 -3.81 20.20 4.76
CA LYS A 364 -3.75 18.93 4.01
C LYS A 364 -3.79 17.70 4.91
N ILE A 365 -3.13 17.74 6.08
CA ILE A 365 -3.15 16.63 7.04
C ILE A 365 -4.53 16.50 7.69
N ALA A 366 -5.19 17.63 8.02
CA ALA A 366 -6.54 17.61 8.56
C ALA A 366 -7.55 17.06 7.55
N ASP A 367 -7.50 17.54 6.31
CA ASP A 367 -8.35 17.08 5.20
C ASP A 367 -8.16 15.58 4.96
N TYR A 368 -6.90 15.11 4.94
CA TYR A 368 -6.57 13.68 4.82
C TYR A 368 -7.27 12.82 5.88
N TRP A 369 -7.22 13.19 7.15
CA TRP A 369 -7.84 12.41 8.23
C TRP A 369 -9.36 12.46 8.15
N HIS A 370 -9.94 13.60 7.80
CA HIS A 370 -11.38 13.75 7.61
C HIS A 370 -11.89 12.86 6.47
N GLU A 371 -11.22 12.88 5.32
CA GLU A 371 -11.56 12.02 4.17
C GLU A 371 -11.36 10.54 4.50
N LEU A 372 -10.30 10.17 5.23
CA LEU A 372 -10.08 8.80 5.67
C LEU A 372 -11.17 8.34 6.66
N GLU A 373 -11.64 9.21 7.56
CA GLU A 373 -12.75 8.93 8.47
C GLU A 373 -14.07 8.75 7.70
N GLU A 374 -14.37 9.61 6.73
CA GLU A 374 -15.52 9.46 5.85
C GLU A 374 -15.48 8.12 5.10
N LEU A 375 -14.34 7.79 4.47
CA LEU A 375 -14.16 6.52 3.78
C LEU A 375 -14.34 5.34 4.75
N SER A 376 -13.73 5.42 5.93
CA SER A 376 -13.88 4.38 6.96
C SER A 376 -15.34 4.22 7.36
N SER A 377 -16.09 5.30 7.56
CA SER A 377 -17.52 5.25 7.92
C SER A 377 -18.39 4.61 6.84
N ILE A 378 -18.04 4.78 5.56
CA ILE A 378 -18.75 4.20 4.41
C ILE A 378 -18.54 2.67 4.36
N PHE A 379 -17.32 2.22 4.62
CA PHE A 379 -16.95 0.81 4.50
C PHE A 379 -17.10 0.04 5.83
N LEU A 380 -17.22 0.73 6.98
CA LEU A 380 -17.16 0.15 8.34
C LEU A 380 -18.14 0.79 9.37
N PRO A 381 -19.46 0.80 9.14
CA PRO A 381 -20.45 1.45 10.03
C PRO A 381 -20.65 0.82 11.43
N SER A 382 -19.96 -0.26 11.79
CA SER A 382 -20.06 -0.90 13.12
C SER A 382 -19.23 -0.20 14.22
N ALA A 383 -18.39 0.78 13.86
CA ALA A 383 -17.65 1.58 14.84
C ALA A 383 -18.61 2.60 15.49
N SER A 384 -19.38 2.16 16.49
CA SER A 384 -20.27 3.06 17.22
C SER A 384 -19.44 4.14 17.93
N THR A 385 -19.53 5.36 17.43
CA THR A 385 -19.06 6.59 18.05
C THR A 385 -19.90 6.87 19.29
N ALA A 386 -19.42 6.46 20.47
CA ALA A 386 -19.85 7.11 21.71
C ALA A 386 -19.21 8.51 21.75
N VAL A 387 -19.84 9.45 21.04
CA VAL A 387 -19.61 10.87 21.25
C VAL A 387 -20.29 11.21 22.57
N GLN A 388 -19.55 11.17 23.69
CA GLN A 388 -19.91 12.00 24.82
C GLN A 388 -19.59 13.44 24.42
N HIS A 389 -20.62 14.16 23.98
CA HIS A 389 -20.63 15.60 23.89
C HIS A 389 -20.56 16.20 25.30
N ASP A 390 -19.38 16.22 25.91
CA ASP A 390 -19.10 17.12 27.02
C ASP A 390 -17.99 18.09 26.58
N ASN A 391 -18.44 19.30 26.23
CA ASN A 391 -17.67 20.52 26.02
C ASN A 391 -16.54 20.48 24.98
N ALA A 392 -16.94 20.83 23.75
CA ALA A 392 -16.08 21.11 22.61
C ALA A 392 -14.87 22.01 22.97
N THR A 393 -13.65 21.52 22.69
CA THR A 393 -12.44 22.33 22.53
C THR A 393 -11.72 21.90 21.24
N PRO A 394 -11.26 22.82 20.37
CA PRO A 394 -10.56 22.45 19.15
C PRO A 394 -9.19 21.84 19.48
N GLY A 395 -8.97 20.58 19.12
CA GLY A 395 -7.67 19.91 19.32
C GLY A 395 -7.72 18.49 19.90
N GLN A 396 -8.90 17.95 20.23
CA GLN A 396 -9.05 16.51 20.43
C GLN A 396 -8.97 15.82 19.06
N PHE A 397 -7.78 15.38 18.67
CA PHE A 397 -7.65 14.42 17.57
C PHE A 397 -8.44 13.17 17.94
N VAL A 398 -9.39 12.83 17.07
CA VAL A 398 -10.13 11.57 17.07
C VAL A 398 -9.09 10.45 16.90
N SER A 399 -8.59 9.91 18.00
CA SER A 399 -8.03 8.57 18.01
C SER A 399 -9.22 7.63 17.80
N CYS A 400 -9.67 7.51 16.55
CA CYS A 400 -10.54 6.41 16.17
C CYS A 400 -9.76 5.14 16.51
N HIS A 401 -10.29 4.35 17.45
CA HIS A 401 -9.73 3.08 17.87
C HIS A 401 -9.82 2.11 16.69
N LEU A 402 -8.91 2.25 15.72
CA LEU A 402 -8.78 1.38 14.55
C LEU A 402 -8.46 -0.06 14.98
N GLU A 403 -7.96 -0.28 16.19
CA GLU A 403 -7.81 -1.63 16.78
C GLU A 403 -9.14 -2.42 16.83
N ASP A 404 -10.27 -1.78 17.12
CA ASP A 404 -11.59 -2.42 17.08
C ASP A 404 -12.09 -2.63 15.63
N ILE A 405 -11.61 -1.81 14.69
CA ILE A 405 -11.90 -1.90 13.26
C ILE A 405 -11.19 -3.11 12.62
N PHE A 406 -9.93 -3.38 13.00
CA PHE A 406 -9.12 -4.46 12.42
C PHE A 406 -9.62 -5.86 12.78
N THR A 407 -10.22 -6.03 13.95
CA THR A 407 -10.83 -7.31 14.36
C THR A 407 -12.08 -7.66 13.54
N ASN A 408 -12.78 -6.65 13.00
CA ASN A 408 -13.99 -6.83 12.19
C ASN A 408 -13.71 -7.02 10.69
N LEU A 409 -12.50 -6.65 10.25
CA LEU A 409 -12.06 -6.74 8.86
C LEU A 409 -11.39 -8.09 8.53
N GLN A 410 -10.84 -8.80 9.53
CA GLN A 410 -10.21 -10.11 9.36
C GLN A 410 -11.24 -11.18 8.97
N GLY A 411 -11.28 -11.48 7.67
CA GLY A 411 -12.10 -12.55 7.11
C GLY A 411 -12.55 -12.35 5.67
N SER A 412 -12.05 -11.30 5.00
CA SER A 412 -12.37 -10.94 3.62
C SER A 412 -11.70 -11.84 2.58
N ASP A 413 -12.48 -12.40 1.63
CA ASP A 413 -11.98 -13.08 0.42
C ASP A 413 -11.51 -12.10 -0.68
N CYS A 414 -11.38 -10.80 -0.40
CA CYS A 414 -10.84 -9.81 -1.34
C CYS A 414 -9.32 -9.72 -1.17
N TRP A 415 -8.59 -10.32 -2.12
CA TRP A 415 -7.14 -10.42 -2.04
C TRP A 415 -6.46 -9.58 -3.11
N ASP A 416 -7.11 -9.32 -4.25
CA ASP A 416 -6.46 -8.66 -5.37
C ASP A 416 -6.69 -7.14 -5.37
N TRP A 417 -5.81 -6.38 -6.03
CA TRP A 417 -5.91 -4.91 -6.07
C TRP A 417 -7.22 -4.43 -6.71
N GLU A 418 -7.69 -5.19 -7.71
CA GLU A 418 -8.93 -4.99 -8.46
C GLU A 418 -10.19 -5.19 -7.59
N ASP A 419 -10.03 -5.69 -6.37
CA ASP A 419 -11.10 -5.82 -5.39
C ASP A 419 -11.28 -4.55 -4.53
N LEU A 420 -10.34 -3.59 -4.58
CA LEU A 420 -10.47 -2.33 -3.86
C LEU A 420 -11.55 -1.43 -4.50
N PRO A 421 -12.39 -0.76 -3.69
CA PRO A 421 -13.30 0.28 -4.20
C PRO A 421 -12.54 1.42 -4.85
N ASP A 422 -13.00 1.91 -6.01
CA ASP A 422 -12.31 3.01 -6.72
C ASP A 422 -12.13 4.28 -5.86
N PRO A 423 -13.09 4.71 -5.01
CA PRO A 423 -12.86 5.87 -4.14
C PRO A 423 -11.66 5.68 -3.20
N LEU A 424 -11.40 4.44 -2.76
CA LEU A 424 -10.26 4.12 -1.92
C LEU A 424 -8.97 4.07 -2.76
N VAL A 425 -9.03 3.51 -3.97
CA VAL A 425 -7.90 3.53 -4.92
C VAL A 425 -7.51 4.97 -5.26
N GLU A 426 -8.46 5.80 -5.68
CA GLU A 426 -8.28 7.23 -5.97
C GLU A 426 -7.69 7.96 -4.75
N PHE A 427 -8.21 7.69 -3.56
CA PHE A 427 -7.68 8.29 -2.33
C PHE A 427 -6.23 7.89 -2.06
N ILE A 428 -5.86 6.61 -2.22
CA ILE A 428 -4.47 6.13 -2.09
C ILE A 428 -3.57 6.82 -3.13
N GLN A 429 -3.99 6.83 -4.40
CA GLN A 429 -3.21 7.37 -5.52
C GLN A 429 -3.04 8.89 -5.47
N ALA A 430 -4.00 9.60 -4.86
CA ALA A 430 -3.91 11.04 -4.62
C ALA A 430 -2.80 11.42 -3.62
N GLN A 431 -2.34 10.50 -2.77
CA GLN A 431 -1.35 10.82 -1.73
C GLN A 431 0.07 10.87 -2.30
N ASP A 432 0.66 12.06 -2.36
CA ASP A 432 2.02 12.24 -2.90
C ASP A 432 3.10 11.44 -2.15
N GLY A 433 2.88 11.14 -0.87
CA GLY A 433 3.80 10.35 -0.06
C GLY A 433 3.55 8.83 -0.12
N LEU A 434 2.50 8.39 -0.81
CA LEU A 434 2.25 6.99 -1.17
C LEU A 434 2.57 6.75 -2.65
N LYS A 435 3.70 7.28 -3.12
CA LYS A 435 4.20 7.11 -4.48
C LYS A 435 5.64 6.63 -4.46
N PHE A 436 6.04 5.91 -5.51
CA PHE A 436 7.42 5.48 -5.75
C PHE A 436 7.99 6.26 -6.93
N ASN A 437 8.83 7.25 -6.67
CA ASN A 437 9.35 8.13 -7.74
C ASN A 437 8.22 8.73 -8.57
N ARG A 438 7.22 9.30 -7.88
CA ARG A 438 6.01 9.90 -8.43
C ARG A 438 5.08 8.93 -9.18
N ARG A 439 5.40 7.64 -9.22
CA ARG A 439 4.50 6.58 -9.70
C ARG A 439 3.53 6.20 -8.59
N GLU A 440 2.25 6.20 -8.94
CA GLU A 440 1.16 5.76 -8.08
C GLU A 440 1.27 4.27 -7.71
N ILE A 441 0.75 3.91 -6.54
CA ILE A 441 0.48 2.52 -6.18
C ILE A 441 -0.68 2.04 -7.05
N SER A 442 -0.47 0.94 -7.78
CA SER A 442 -1.45 0.45 -8.77
C SER A 442 -1.65 -1.07 -8.70
N CYS A 443 -1.09 -1.73 -7.70
CA CYS A 443 -1.22 -3.18 -7.50
C CYS A 443 -0.97 -3.56 -6.04
N ARG A 444 -1.36 -4.78 -5.67
CA ARG A 444 -1.17 -5.33 -4.31
C ARG A 444 0.29 -5.30 -3.87
N ASN A 445 1.21 -5.73 -4.73
CA ASN A 445 2.64 -5.79 -4.40
C ASN A 445 3.21 -4.40 -4.02
N ASP A 446 2.75 -3.33 -4.70
CA ASP A 446 3.15 -1.97 -4.35
C ASP A 446 2.62 -1.56 -2.97
N LEU A 447 1.40 -1.99 -2.64
CA LEU A 447 0.73 -1.72 -1.35
C LEU A 447 1.38 -2.51 -0.20
N GLU A 448 1.69 -3.79 -0.39
CA GLU A 448 2.44 -4.61 0.57
C GLU A 448 3.85 -4.05 0.79
N LEU A 449 4.48 -3.56 -0.27
CA LEU A 449 5.76 -2.86 -0.15
C LEU A 449 5.59 -1.58 0.67
N ALA A 450 4.57 -0.76 0.40
CA ALA A 450 4.29 0.45 1.19
C ALA A 450 4.06 0.13 2.67
N PHE A 451 3.30 -0.92 2.98
CA PHE A 451 3.07 -1.44 4.34
C PHE A 451 4.39 -1.70 5.07
N ASN A 452 5.29 -2.45 4.42
CA ASN A 452 6.60 -2.78 4.96
C ASN A 452 7.47 -1.53 5.17
N LEU A 453 7.45 -0.59 4.22
CA LEU A 453 8.26 0.62 4.28
C LEU A 453 7.82 1.60 5.37
N LEU A 454 6.52 1.68 5.67
CA LEU A 454 5.99 2.61 6.68
C LEU A 454 6.37 2.24 8.12
N GLN A 455 6.81 0.99 8.37
CA GLN A 455 7.31 0.44 9.66
C GLN A 455 6.37 0.54 10.87
N LYS A 456 5.27 1.30 10.76
CA LYS A 456 4.22 1.41 11.78
C LYS A 456 3.22 0.26 11.69
N CYS A 457 3.06 -0.30 10.49
CA CYS A 457 2.28 -1.49 10.27
C CYS A 457 2.93 -2.68 10.97
N LYS A 458 2.13 -3.49 11.66
CA LYS A 458 2.56 -4.74 12.31
C LYS A 458 1.92 -5.93 11.61
N GLY A 459 2.63 -7.04 11.56
CA GLY A 459 2.16 -8.29 10.95
C GLY A 459 2.71 -8.52 9.56
N SER A 460 2.13 -9.52 8.89
CA SER A 460 2.51 -9.97 7.55
C SER A 460 1.51 -9.44 6.53
N PRO A 461 1.89 -8.50 5.64
CA PRO A 461 0.96 -7.92 4.66
C PRO A 461 0.34 -8.94 3.72
N GLU A 462 1.06 -10.02 3.42
CA GLU A 462 0.59 -11.15 2.61
C GLU A 462 -0.62 -11.88 3.23
N THR A 463 -0.78 -11.82 4.55
CA THR A 463 -1.89 -12.48 5.28
C THR A 463 -3.11 -11.60 5.47
N LEU A 464 -3.03 -10.34 5.02
CA LEU A 464 -4.12 -9.38 5.12
C LEU A 464 -4.90 -9.36 3.81
N ASP A 465 -6.23 -9.36 3.92
CA ASP A 465 -7.06 -9.02 2.78
C ASP A 465 -6.74 -7.60 2.30
N ILE A 466 -7.04 -7.32 1.03
CA ILE A 466 -6.60 -6.10 0.36
C ILE A 466 -7.17 -4.83 1.02
N LEU A 467 -8.38 -4.91 1.58
CA LEU A 467 -9.06 -3.77 2.21
C LEU A 467 -8.39 -3.44 3.55
N THR A 468 -8.15 -4.45 4.38
CA THR A 468 -7.39 -4.30 5.63
C THR A 468 -5.99 -3.76 5.37
N LEU A 469 -5.31 -4.31 4.36
CA LEU A 469 -3.98 -3.87 3.97
C LEU A 469 -3.99 -2.38 3.58
N ALA A 470 -4.97 -1.95 2.77
CA ALA A 470 -5.12 -0.56 2.35
C ALA A 470 -5.33 0.39 3.54
N PHE A 471 -6.26 0.07 4.45
CA PHE A 471 -6.51 0.93 5.62
C PHE A 471 -5.33 0.99 6.59
N LEU A 472 -4.59 -0.10 6.78
CA LEU A 472 -3.36 -0.09 7.60
C LEU A 472 -2.26 0.76 6.98
N VAL A 473 -2.08 0.70 5.65
CA VAL A 473 -1.15 1.57 4.94
C VAL A 473 -1.57 3.03 5.07
N LEU A 474 -2.85 3.34 4.91
CA LEU A 474 -3.39 4.69 5.04
C LEU A 474 -3.18 5.22 6.47
N ASP A 475 -3.62 4.51 7.51
CA ASP A 475 -3.40 4.94 8.90
C ASP A 475 -1.90 5.18 9.19
N ALA A 476 -1.04 4.23 8.82
CA ALA A 476 0.40 4.37 9.03
C ALA A 476 1.00 5.58 8.27
N TYR A 477 0.48 5.87 7.08
CA TYR A 477 0.84 7.06 6.31
C TYR A 477 0.35 8.35 6.98
N GLY A 478 -0.90 8.39 7.42
CA GLY A 478 -1.48 9.49 8.21
C GLY A 478 -0.61 9.83 9.42
N TRP A 479 -0.18 8.82 10.17
CA TRP A 479 0.75 8.98 11.28
C TRP A 479 2.11 9.54 10.83
N LEU A 480 2.67 9.03 9.73
CA LEU A 480 3.95 9.49 9.20
C LEU A 480 3.91 10.99 8.86
N ILE A 481 2.88 11.42 8.15
CA ILE A 481 2.74 12.82 7.73
C ILE A 481 2.41 13.75 8.90
N SER A 482 1.73 13.25 9.94
CA SER A 482 1.35 14.02 11.13
C SER A 482 2.49 14.26 12.12
N ARG A 483 3.63 13.56 11.99
CA ARG A 483 4.74 13.68 12.96
C ARG A 483 5.25 15.11 13.11
N PRO A 484 5.29 15.67 14.34
CA PRO A 484 5.89 16.97 14.57
C PRO A 484 7.40 16.93 14.32
N ARG A 485 7.98 18.08 14.00
CA ARG A 485 9.44 18.24 13.87
C ARG A 485 10.04 18.49 15.25
N LEU A 486 11.30 18.10 15.45
CA LEU A 486 11.99 18.35 16.72
C LEU A 486 12.08 19.87 16.93
N PRO A 487 11.62 20.39 18.08
CA PRO A 487 11.59 21.83 18.33
C PRO A 487 12.95 22.52 18.15
N GLN A 488 14.03 21.79 18.44
CA GLN A 488 15.41 22.28 18.38
C GLN A 488 15.90 22.62 16.97
N VAL A 489 15.27 22.06 15.93
CA VAL A 489 15.68 22.25 14.53
C VAL A 489 14.55 22.78 13.65
N ASP A 490 13.29 22.77 14.10
CA ASP A 490 12.14 23.18 13.29
C ASP A 490 12.26 24.62 12.77
N GLY A 491 12.77 25.54 13.61
CA GLY A 491 13.06 26.93 13.22
C GLY A 491 14.25 27.10 12.27
N LEU A 492 14.93 26.02 11.88
CA LEU A 492 16.02 26.00 10.91
C LEU A 492 15.62 25.34 9.59
N LEU A 493 14.34 24.98 9.44
CA LEU A 493 13.79 24.32 8.27
C LEU A 493 12.77 25.22 7.58
N ILE A 494 12.67 25.07 6.26
CA ILE A 494 11.64 25.72 5.44
C ILE A 494 10.98 24.71 4.52
N LEU A 495 9.69 24.90 4.25
CA LEU A 495 8.98 24.27 3.13
C LEU A 495 9.18 25.09 1.85
N ARG A 496 9.04 24.44 0.69
CA ARG A 496 9.13 25.07 -0.63
C ARG A 496 7.93 24.68 -1.48
N ASP A 497 7.61 25.54 -2.45
CA ASP A 497 6.63 25.26 -3.49
C ASP A 497 7.13 24.24 -4.54
N PRO A 498 6.22 23.69 -5.37
CA PRO A 498 6.59 22.87 -6.51
C PRO A 498 7.71 23.48 -7.37
N PRO A 499 8.66 22.66 -7.88
CA PRO A 499 8.68 21.19 -7.82
C PRO A 499 9.37 20.60 -6.56
N HIS A 500 9.71 21.44 -5.57
CA HIS A 500 10.55 21.07 -4.42
C HIS A 500 9.77 20.63 -3.17
N ASP A 501 8.45 20.66 -3.26
CA ASP A 501 7.50 20.23 -2.23
C ASP A 501 7.50 18.70 -2.03
N VAL A 502 7.70 17.96 -3.12
CA VAL A 502 7.78 16.48 -3.12
C VAL A 502 9.14 15.98 -3.61
N VAL A 503 9.83 15.20 -2.76
CA VAL A 503 11.16 14.65 -3.08
C VAL A 503 11.11 13.13 -3.16
N PRO A 504 11.38 12.53 -4.34
CA PRO A 504 11.59 11.10 -4.47
C PRO A 504 12.81 10.59 -3.71
N ARG A 505 12.70 9.39 -3.10
CA ARG A 505 13.73 8.87 -2.19
C ARG A 505 14.22 7.47 -2.54
N LYS A 506 15.42 7.16 -2.04
CA LYS A 506 15.99 5.81 -2.02
C LYS A 506 16.66 5.51 -0.69
N CYS A 507 16.78 4.23 -0.37
CA CYS A 507 17.57 3.79 0.78
C CYS A 507 19.07 3.98 0.50
N SER A 508 19.80 4.59 1.44
CA SER A 508 21.27 4.70 1.38
C SER A 508 22.00 3.35 1.43
N ALA A 509 21.39 2.31 2.01
CA ALA A 509 22.02 1.01 2.18
C ALA A 509 21.81 0.10 0.95
N CYS A 510 20.56 -0.19 0.59
CA CYS A 510 20.27 -1.07 -0.56
C CYS A 510 20.14 -0.34 -1.89
N GLY A 511 20.13 0.99 -1.91
CA GLY A 511 19.99 1.81 -3.13
C GLY A 511 18.60 1.79 -3.77
N LYS A 512 17.68 0.94 -3.29
CA LYS A 512 16.32 0.79 -3.84
C LYS A 512 15.43 1.97 -3.50
N GLN A 513 14.45 2.21 -4.37
CA GLN A 513 13.42 3.23 -4.19
C GLN A 513 12.66 3.03 -2.87
N TYR A 514 12.27 4.17 -2.29
CA TYR A 514 11.45 4.29 -1.09
C TYR A 514 10.25 5.19 -1.42
N LEU A 515 9.24 5.23 -0.54
CA LEU A 515 8.13 6.16 -0.66
C LEU A 515 8.61 7.61 -0.78
N ASP A 516 7.95 8.44 -1.57
CA ASP A 516 8.30 9.84 -1.74
C ASP A 516 8.06 10.66 -0.46
N ASP A 517 8.72 11.81 -0.32
CA ASP A 517 8.50 12.74 0.80
C ASP A 517 7.50 13.82 0.37
N ALA A 518 6.24 13.69 0.81
CA ALA A 518 5.14 14.60 0.46
C ALA A 518 5.28 16.03 1.04
N PHE A 519 6.14 16.19 2.06
CA PHE A 519 6.33 17.46 2.76
C PHE A 519 7.83 17.69 2.98
N ALA A 520 8.56 17.81 1.87
CA ALA A 520 10.00 17.93 1.88
C ALA A 520 10.48 19.23 2.55
N TYR A 521 11.35 19.08 3.55
CA TYR A 521 11.96 20.21 4.24
C TYR A 521 13.35 20.52 3.69
N TRP A 522 13.65 21.80 3.64
CA TRP A 522 14.91 22.37 3.15
C TRP A 522 15.54 23.21 4.26
N SER A 523 16.85 23.44 4.18
CA SER A 523 17.54 24.26 5.19
C SER A 523 17.15 25.73 5.04
N MET A 524 16.76 26.39 6.14
CA MET A 524 16.50 27.83 6.15
C MET A 524 17.74 28.65 5.79
N ARG A 525 18.93 28.19 6.23
CA ARG A 525 20.20 28.85 5.94
C ARG A 525 20.73 28.56 4.54
N ASN A 526 20.40 27.39 3.99
CA ASN A 526 20.80 26.94 2.65
C ASN A 526 19.61 26.33 1.91
N PRO A 527 18.71 27.13 1.31
CA PRO A 527 17.46 26.66 0.70
C PRO A 527 17.60 25.61 -0.40
N GLU A 528 18.80 25.43 -0.96
CA GLU A 528 19.15 24.44 -1.99
C GLU A 528 19.49 23.04 -1.43
N TYR A 529 19.52 22.86 -0.12
CA TYR A 529 19.83 21.59 0.52
C TYR A 529 18.58 20.97 1.16
N TYR A 530 18.19 19.80 0.65
CA TYR A 530 17.14 18.96 1.23
C TYR A 530 17.61 18.39 2.58
N VAL A 531 16.74 18.42 3.58
CA VAL A 531 17.11 17.97 4.93
C VAL A 531 16.66 16.53 5.15
N LEU A 532 17.64 15.65 5.38
CA LEU A 532 17.41 14.26 5.73
C LEU A 532 16.86 14.17 7.15
N TRP A 533 15.56 13.90 7.26
CA TRP A 533 14.90 13.74 8.56
C TRP A 533 14.93 12.29 9.08
N TYR A 534 14.84 11.31 8.18
CA TYR A 534 14.67 9.90 8.55
C TYR A 534 16.02 9.18 8.64
N ARG A 535 16.39 8.83 9.87
CA ARG A 535 17.47 7.87 10.16
C ARG A 535 16.88 6.68 10.88
N PHE A 536 16.80 5.56 10.17
CA PHE A 536 16.36 4.30 10.77
C PHE A 536 17.54 3.66 11.50
N ARG A 537 17.30 3.32 12.77
CA ARG A 537 18.25 2.57 13.62
C ARG A 537 18.25 1.06 13.36
N SER A 538 17.37 0.62 12.47
CA SER A 538 17.20 -0.75 12.00
C SER A 538 17.32 -0.75 10.47
N ASN A 539 16.35 -1.29 9.75
CA ASN A 539 16.35 -1.39 8.30
C ASN A 539 15.46 -0.30 7.66
N CYS A 540 15.36 -0.31 6.33
CA CYS A 540 14.45 0.55 5.58
C CYS A 540 13.05 -0.06 5.42
N GLY A 541 12.67 -1.06 6.20
CA GLY A 541 11.40 -1.78 6.05
C GLY A 541 11.39 -2.83 4.94
N ARG A 542 12.29 -2.79 3.96
CA ARG A 542 12.35 -3.85 2.94
C ARG A 542 12.87 -5.19 3.53
N PRO A 543 12.22 -6.33 3.28
CA PRO A 543 12.65 -7.64 3.79
C PRO A 543 14.07 -8.03 3.34
N ASP A 544 14.47 -7.59 2.15
CA ASP A 544 15.75 -7.91 1.52
C ASP A 544 16.87 -6.90 1.82
N CYS A 545 16.63 -5.92 2.68
CA CYS A 545 17.65 -4.95 3.08
C CYS A 545 18.45 -5.46 4.29
N GLY A 546 19.63 -6.04 4.03
CA GLY A 546 20.47 -6.72 5.03
C GLY A 546 21.27 -5.84 6.01
N MET A 547 20.97 -4.54 6.15
CA MET A 547 21.78 -3.60 6.96
C MET A 547 20.99 -2.99 8.13
N LYS A 548 21.64 -2.89 9.30
CA LYS A 548 21.06 -2.43 10.57
C LYS A 548 20.90 -0.91 10.72
N ALA A 549 21.39 -0.08 9.81
CA ALA A 549 21.14 1.37 9.87
C ALA A 549 21.14 1.98 8.48
N CYS A 550 20.14 2.81 8.18
CA CYS A 550 20.05 3.52 6.91
C CYS A 550 19.38 4.89 7.02
N SER A 551 19.75 5.78 6.11
CA SER A 551 19.06 7.04 5.82
C SER A 551 18.31 6.97 4.49
N LEU A 552 17.26 7.76 4.36
CA LEU A 552 16.58 7.99 3.09
C LEU A 552 17.24 9.16 2.37
N LEU A 553 17.78 8.91 1.18
CA LEU A 553 18.44 9.93 0.36
C LEU A 553 17.53 10.34 -0.78
N PRO A 554 17.67 11.56 -1.34
CA PRO A 554 17.06 11.91 -2.61
C PRO A 554 17.44 10.89 -3.69
N LEU A 555 16.47 10.54 -4.54
CA LEU A 555 16.70 9.62 -5.65
C LEU A 555 17.69 10.22 -6.66
N SER A 556 17.47 11.50 -7.00
CA SER A 556 18.33 12.29 -7.88
C SER A 556 19.61 12.72 -7.18
N SER A 557 20.76 12.50 -7.83
CA SER A 557 22.06 12.97 -7.34
C SER A 557 22.29 14.47 -7.48
N GLN A 558 21.38 15.19 -8.16
CA GLN A 558 21.46 16.64 -8.32
C GLN A 558 20.97 17.39 -7.06
N ILE A 559 20.08 16.76 -6.29
CA ILE A 559 19.56 17.34 -5.04
C ILE A 559 20.63 17.17 -3.97
N LYS A 560 21.19 18.30 -3.53
CA LYS A 560 22.10 18.35 -2.39
C LYS A 560 21.32 18.13 -1.09
N TYR A 561 21.96 17.54 -0.08
CA TYR A 561 21.28 17.24 1.18
C TYR A 561 22.16 17.44 2.41
N LEU A 562 21.52 17.68 3.56
CA LEU A 562 22.12 17.83 4.90
C LEU A 562 21.38 16.94 5.90
N ARG A 563 21.98 16.56 7.02
CA ARG A 563 21.26 15.87 8.09
C ARG A 563 20.55 16.87 8.99
N SER A 564 19.46 16.42 9.60
CA SER A 564 18.64 17.19 10.54
C SER A 564 19.28 17.41 11.93
N THR A 565 20.57 17.72 11.98
CA THR A 565 21.23 18.07 13.25
C THR A 565 21.41 19.58 13.34
N GLN A 566 21.24 20.14 14.55
CA GLN A 566 21.45 21.58 14.75
C GLN A 566 22.85 22.01 14.30
N LYS A 567 23.87 21.18 14.53
CA LYS A 567 25.23 21.42 14.05
C LYS A 567 25.27 21.58 12.52
N GLU A 568 24.79 20.59 11.76
CA GLU A 568 24.85 20.65 10.29
C GLU A 568 23.95 21.73 9.68
N LEU A 569 22.79 22.01 10.29
CA LEU A 569 21.87 23.05 9.81
C LEU A 569 22.34 24.47 10.15
N MET A 570 23.11 24.63 11.23
CA MET A 570 23.70 25.91 11.64
C MET A 570 25.07 26.16 11.02
N GLU A 571 25.80 25.10 10.67
CA GLU A 571 27.10 25.21 9.98
C GLU A 571 26.91 26.02 8.69
N LYS A 572 27.46 27.24 8.67
CA LYS A 572 27.55 28.06 7.45
C LYS A 572 28.24 27.20 6.39
N PRO A 573 27.72 27.11 5.15
CA PRO A 573 28.30 26.26 4.13
C PRO A 573 29.79 26.56 4.02
N LEU A 574 30.60 25.50 4.05
CA LEU A 574 32.04 25.57 3.81
C LEU A 574 32.35 26.25 2.47
N ASP A 575 31.37 26.30 1.58
CA ASP A 575 31.37 26.94 0.27
C ASP A 575 31.57 28.47 0.33
N ARG A 576 31.53 29.10 1.52
CA ARG A 576 31.84 30.54 1.58
C ARG A 576 33.32 30.85 1.59
N PHE A 577 34.25 30.02 2.09
CA PHE A 577 35.66 30.49 2.13
C PHE A 577 36.22 30.79 0.73
N GLU A 578 35.67 30.18 -0.32
CA GLU A 578 36.17 30.28 -1.69
C GLU A 578 36.32 31.72 -2.16
N ARG A 579 35.30 32.56 -1.94
CA ARG A 579 35.31 33.96 -2.38
C ARG A 579 36.34 34.83 -1.66
N TRP A 580 36.84 34.42 -0.49
CA TRP A 580 37.77 35.21 0.33
C TRP A 580 39.19 34.64 0.26
N PHE A 581 39.32 33.32 0.33
CA PHE A 581 40.60 32.61 0.43
C PHE A 581 41.16 32.16 -0.92
N LEU A 582 40.32 31.96 -1.94
CA LEU A 582 40.78 31.54 -3.27
C LEU A 582 40.90 32.72 -4.21
N LEU A 583 41.92 32.68 -5.08
CA LEU A 583 42.07 33.59 -6.21
C LEU A 583 40.93 33.35 -7.21
N ARG A 584 40.47 34.43 -7.82
CA ARG A 584 39.56 34.39 -8.98
C ARG A 584 40.39 34.10 -10.24
N PRO A 585 39.79 33.56 -11.32
CA PRO A 585 40.52 33.26 -12.54
C PRO A 585 41.32 34.44 -13.10
N GLU A 586 40.80 35.66 -12.94
CA GLU A 586 41.44 36.90 -13.41
C GLU A 586 42.67 37.27 -12.57
N GLU A 587 42.79 36.73 -11.36
CA GLU A 587 43.89 36.97 -10.41
C GLU A 587 44.98 35.90 -10.48
N PHE A 588 44.87 34.93 -11.40
CA PHE A 588 45.83 33.82 -11.50
C PHE A 588 47.21 34.28 -12.00
N GLY A 589 47.29 35.35 -12.79
CA GLY A 589 48.52 35.75 -13.46
C GLY A 589 49.10 34.59 -14.28
N ASP A 590 50.34 34.20 -14.00
CA ASP A 590 51.04 33.09 -14.67
C ASP A 590 50.66 31.69 -14.14
N LEU A 591 49.73 31.59 -13.17
CA LEU A 591 49.31 30.31 -12.62
C LEU A 591 48.45 29.52 -13.62
N PRO A 592 48.66 28.20 -13.75
CA PRO A 592 47.90 27.38 -14.68
C PRO A 592 46.44 27.20 -14.22
N ILE A 593 45.51 27.29 -15.17
CA ILE A 593 44.07 27.03 -14.98
C ILE A 593 43.80 25.53 -14.82
N ASP A 594 44.55 24.69 -15.52
CA ASP A 594 44.43 23.24 -15.44
C ASP A 594 45.73 22.63 -14.89
N VAL A 595 45.61 21.81 -13.85
CA VAL A 595 46.75 21.22 -13.14
C VAL A 595 46.66 19.71 -13.18
N LYS A 596 47.80 19.08 -13.50
CA LYS A 596 47.97 17.64 -13.42
C LYS A 596 48.17 17.21 -11.96
N VAL A 597 47.24 16.43 -11.43
CA VAL A 597 47.29 15.84 -10.08
C VAL A 597 47.54 14.35 -10.15
N LYS A 598 48.25 13.80 -9.15
CA LYS A 598 48.62 12.37 -9.06
C LYS A 598 47.98 11.70 -7.86
N CYS A 599 47.61 10.43 -8.01
CA CYS A 599 47.21 9.58 -6.88
C CYS A 599 48.37 9.43 -5.88
N GLN A 600 48.06 9.41 -4.58
CA GLN A 600 49.06 9.24 -3.52
C GLN A 600 49.22 7.78 -3.05
N THR A 601 48.50 6.84 -3.65
CA THR A 601 48.66 5.41 -3.29
C THR A 601 50.02 4.93 -3.78
N LYS A 602 50.77 4.22 -2.94
CA LYS A 602 52.07 3.61 -3.30
C LYS A 602 51.89 2.79 -4.59
N ASP A 603 52.81 2.99 -5.54
CA ASP A 603 52.86 2.32 -6.85
C ASP A 603 51.71 2.66 -7.83
N CYS A 604 50.87 3.65 -7.52
CA CYS A 604 49.82 4.11 -8.43
C CYS A 604 50.27 5.31 -9.29
N GLN A 605 50.36 5.11 -10.61
CA GLN A 605 50.71 6.17 -11.57
C GLN A 605 49.50 6.87 -12.20
N GLU A 606 48.31 6.75 -11.61
CA GLU A 606 47.11 7.42 -12.14
C GLU A 606 47.23 8.94 -11.99
N VAL A 607 47.01 9.63 -13.11
CA VAL A 607 47.07 11.09 -13.21
C VAL A 607 45.73 11.61 -13.72
N LYS A 608 45.34 12.79 -13.27
CA LYS A 608 44.13 13.47 -13.72
C LYS A 608 44.43 14.95 -13.94
N ILE A 609 43.85 15.53 -14.99
CA ILE A 609 43.84 16.98 -15.17
C ILE A 609 42.58 17.52 -14.50
N VAL A 610 42.76 18.51 -13.62
CA VAL A 610 41.67 19.14 -12.88
C VAL A 610 41.78 20.66 -12.99
N LYS A 611 40.64 21.34 -13.00
CA LYS A 611 40.59 22.79 -12.88
C LYS A 611 41.22 23.20 -11.54
N ALA A 612 42.17 24.10 -11.61
CA ALA A 612 42.96 24.53 -10.48
C ALA A 612 42.17 25.48 -9.59
N ARG A 613 42.40 25.34 -8.28
CA ARG A 613 41.89 26.24 -7.26
C ARG A 613 43.10 26.74 -6.48
N TRP A 614 43.45 28.00 -6.69
CA TRP A 614 44.61 28.63 -6.05
C TRP A 614 44.16 29.49 -4.87
N THR A 615 44.87 29.43 -3.76
CA THR A 615 44.66 30.35 -2.63
C THR A 615 45.46 31.63 -2.81
N GLY A 616 45.03 32.74 -2.20
CA GLY A 616 45.80 33.98 -2.15
C GLY A 616 46.97 34.00 -1.15
N HIS A 617 47.54 32.85 -0.78
CA HIS A 617 48.83 32.82 -0.06
C HIS A 617 49.93 33.46 -0.91
N VAL A 618 50.99 33.94 -0.28
CA VAL A 618 52.21 34.37 -0.95
C VAL A 618 53.34 33.41 -0.53
N PRO A 619 53.80 32.46 -1.38
CA PRO A 619 53.30 32.18 -2.73
C PRO A 619 51.97 31.40 -2.76
N PRO A 620 51.17 31.48 -3.85
CA PRO A 620 49.89 30.78 -3.98
C PRO A 620 50.00 29.26 -3.83
N ARG A 621 49.01 28.66 -3.14
CA ARG A 621 48.93 27.21 -2.89
C ARG A 621 47.74 26.59 -3.61
N PHE A 622 47.93 25.41 -4.16
CA PHE A 622 46.89 24.61 -4.81
C PHE A 622 45.99 23.92 -3.77
N VAL A 623 44.68 24.02 -3.92
CA VAL A 623 43.72 23.33 -3.04
C VAL A 623 43.52 21.89 -3.48
N MET A 624 44.00 20.95 -2.67
CA MET A 624 43.85 19.52 -2.94
C MET A 624 42.39 19.10 -2.84
N ALA A 625 41.92 18.35 -3.85
CA ALA A 625 40.60 17.75 -3.89
C ALA A 625 40.68 16.22 -3.72
N VAL A 626 39.61 15.66 -3.15
CA VAL A 626 39.47 14.21 -2.98
C VAL A 626 38.97 13.60 -4.29
N HIS A 627 39.76 12.69 -4.85
CA HIS A 627 39.38 11.94 -6.05
C HIS A 627 39.41 10.43 -5.80
N LYS A 628 38.48 9.72 -6.45
CA LYS A 628 38.49 8.25 -6.50
C LYS A 628 39.50 7.81 -7.55
N CYS A 629 40.45 6.97 -7.14
CA CYS A 629 41.37 6.29 -8.04
C CYS A 629 40.67 5.10 -8.69
N GLN A 630 40.72 5.01 -10.02
CA GLN A 630 40.16 3.89 -10.76
C GLN A 630 41.02 2.64 -10.57
N LYS A 631 42.34 2.79 -10.43
CA LYS A 631 43.26 1.66 -10.21
C LYS A 631 43.22 1.10 -8.79
N SER A 632 43.18 1.95 -7.75
CA SER A 632 43.21 1.49 -6.35
C SER A 632 41.85 1.45 -5.66
N GLY A 633 40.80 1.98 -6.29
CA GLY A 633 39.45 2.09 -5.72
C GLY A 633 39.31 3.07 -4.56
N ARG A 634 40.42 3.54 -3.98
CA ARG A 634 40.46 4.43 -2.80
C ARG A 634 40.20 5.89 -3.17
N ARG A 635 39.50 6.60 -2.29
CA ARG A 635 39.35 8.05 -2.32
C ARG A 635 40.46 8.69 -1.47
N SER A 636 41.27 9.54 -2.07
CA SER A 636 42.38 10.24 -1.39
C SER A 636 42.55 11.65 -1.94
N ASN A 637 43.34 12.49 -1.25
CA ASN A 637 43.74 13.80 -1.76
C ASN A 637 44.81 13.61 -2.84
N TRP A 638 44.56 14.08 -4.05
CA TRP A 638 45.55 13.98 -5.13
C TRP A 638 46.42 15.22 -5.15
N LYS A 639 47.74 15.02 -5.28
CA LYS A 639 48.72 16.10 -5.12
C LYS A 639 49.28 16.52 -6.48
N PRO A 640 49.39 17.83 -6.73
CA PRO A 640 50.08 18.36 -7.91
C PRO A 640 51.58 18.49 -7.67
N ASN A 641 52.32 18.99 -8.66
CA ASN A 641 53.73 19.39 -8.51
C ASN A 641 53.88 20.86 -8.05
N TYR A 642 53.01 21.31 -7.14
CA TYR A 642 52.97 22.68 -6.62
C TYR A 642 52.77 22.66 -5.09
N PRO A 643 53.14 23.75 -4.37
CA PRO A 643 52.75 23.93 -2.97
C PRO A 643 51.24 23.76 -2.80
N SER A 644 50.82 22.98 -1.82
CA SER A 644 49.44 22.51 -1.73
C SER A 644 48.86 22.64 -0.33
N ILE A 645 47.57 22.93 -0.23
CA ILE A 645 46.80 22.97 1.02
C ILE A 645 45.55 22.11 0.90
N SER A 646 45.10 21.50 2.00
CA SER A 646 43.86 20.74 2.01
C SER A 646 42.66 21.67 2.20
N GLY A 647 41.51 21.32 1.60
CA GLY A 647 40.25 22.02 1.87
C GLY A 647 39.87 21.98 3.36
N ALA A 648 40.29 20.96 4.10
CA ALA A 648 40.07 20.85 5.54
C ALA A 648 40.86 21.89 6.36
N ASN A 649 42.07 22.26 5.93
CA ASN A 649 42.85 23.32 6.59
C ASN A 649 42.21 24.69 6.34
N LEU A 650 41.78 24.97 5.11
CA LEU A 650 41.07 26.21 4.77
C LEU A 650 39.74 26.31 5.51
N SER A 651 39.01 25.20 5.62
CA SER A 651 37.79 25.11 6.42
C SER A 651 38.04 25.44 7.90
N ARG A 652 39.12 24.91 8.50
CA ARG A 652 39.49 25.24 9.88
C ARG A 652 39.80 26.72 10.07
N LEU A 653 40.57 27.31 9.15
CA LEU A 653 40.87 28.74 9.16
C LEU A 653 39.61 29.60 9.01
N TRP A 654 38.69 29.22 8.13
CA TRP A 654 37.42 29.93 7.98
C TRP A 654 36.57 29.85 9.25
N LYS A 655 36.50 28.67 9.86
CA LYS A 655 35.78 28.46 11.13
C LYS A 655 36.37 29.30 12.25
N SER A 656 37.68 29.48 12.31
CA SER A 656 38.30 30.32 13.35
C SER A 656 37.93 31.79 13.24
N PHE A 657 37.72 32.33 12.03
CA PHE A 657 37.14 33.67 11.87
C PHE A 657 35.65 33.73 12.26
N CYS A 658 34.88 32.68 11.97
CA CYS A 658 33.43 32.66 12.23
C CYS A 658 33.04 32.53 13.70
N VAL A 659 33.96 32.11 14.58
CA VAL A 659 33.69 31.93 16.02
C VAL A 659 34.02 33.18 16.84
N VAL A 660 34.64 34.21 16.24
CA VAL A 660 34.94 35.47 16.92
C VAL A 660 33.64 36.26 17.14
N PRO A 661 33.22 36.51 18.39
CA PRO A 661 31.97 37.21 18.68
C PRO A 661 31.94 38.62 18.06
N GLY A 662 30.83 38.97 17.41
CA GLY A 662 30.64 40.31 16.83
C GLY A 662 31.39 40.57 15.53
N PHE A 663 32.14 39.59 15.00
CA PHE A 663 32.89 39.74 13.75
C PHE A 663 32.25 38.94 12.61
N ASP A 664 32.10 39.57 11.43
CA ASP A 664 31.74 38.89 10.19
C ASP A 664 32.72 39.25 9.08
N ILE A 665 33.62 38.30 8.75
CA ILE A 665 34.61 38.44 7.67
C ILE A 665 33.98 38.77 6.31
N THR A 666 32.69 38.49 6.11
CA THR A 666 32.01 38.82 4.85
C THR A 666 31.71 40.31 4.69
N CYS A 667 31.82 41.09 5.77
CA CYS A 667 31.68 42.54 5.78
C CYS A 667 33.01 43.29 5.56
N CYS A 668 34.15 42.59 5.63
CA CYS A 668 35.48 43.17 5.50
C CYS A 668 36.01 43.08 4.05
N PRO A 669 36.95 43.96 3.65
CA PRO A 669 37.56 43.91 2.33
C PRO A 669 38.39 42.63 2.12
N ARG A 670 38.51 42.19 0.88
CA ARG A 670 39.23 40.96 0.53
C ARG A 670 40.75 41.16 0.60
N ARG A 671 41.38 40.78 1.72
CA ARG A 671 42.82 40.93 2.00
C ARG A 671 43.53 39.59 2.28
N PRO A 672 43.93 38.85 1.24
CA PRO A 672 44.64 37.57 1.41
C PRO A 672 45.95 37.66 2.19
N ASP A 673 46.64 38.80 2.08
CA ASP A 673 47.82 39.14 2.84
C ASP A 673 47.57 39.13 4.36
N ILE A 674 46.37 39.50 4.81
CA ILE A 674 45.98 39.45 6.23
C ILE A 674 45.42 38.08 6.60
N TYR A 675 44.62 37.45 5.72
CA TYR A 675 44.00 36.14 5.99
C TYR A 675 45.01 35.05 6.28
N PHE A 676 46.13 35.08 5.57
CA PHE A 676 47.18 34.06 5.60
C PHE A 676 48.45 34.52 6.32
N ASP A 677 48.39 35.63 7.07
CA ASP A 677 49.52 36.09 7.87
C ASP A 677 49.73 35.20 9.10
N ASP A 678 50.60 34.21 8.95
CA ASP A 678 50.95 33.27 10.02
C ASP A 678 51.72 33.90 11.18
N SER A 679 52.16 35.16 11.08
CA SER A 679 52.71 35.92 12.21
C SER A 679 51.64 36.47 13.16
N LEU A 680 50.39 36.57 12.70
CA LEU A 680 49.26 37.07 13.48
C LEU A 680 48.38 35.94 14.02
N THR A 681 47.95 36.09 15.29
CA THR A 681 46.85 35.30 15.85
C THR A 681 45.53 35.61 15.14
N ILE A 682 44.50 34.78 15.30
CA ILE A 682 43.19 35.05 14.69
C ILE A 682 42.61 36.40 15.13
N ASP A 683 42.72 36.75 16.41
CA ASP A 683 42.26 38.04 16.90
C ASP A 683 43.06 39.20 16.29
N GLY A 684 44.38 39.01 16.10
CA GLY A 684 45.23 39.96 15.39
C GLY A 684 44.84 40.15 13.92
N ARG A 685 44.54 39.05 13.21
CA ARG A 685 44.04 39.11 11.83
C ARG A 685 42.67 39.80 11.76
N VAL A 686 41.79 39.56 12.72
CA VAL A 686 40.48 40.22 12.82
C VAL A 686 40.65 41.73 13.02
N ALA A 687 41.49 42.15 13.96
CA ALA A 687 41.76 43.57 14.21
C ALA A 687 42.33 44.27 12.96
N ALA A 688 43.29 43.64 12.27
CA ALA A 688 43.85 44.16 11.02
C ALA A 688 42.81 44.28 9.89
N LEU A 689 41.85 43.35 9.81
CA LEU A 689 40.75 43.41 8.83
C LEU A 689 39.75 44.52 9.13
N ILE A 690 39.42 44.72 10.42
CA ILE A 690 38.54 45.82 10.86
C ILE A 690 39.21 47.17 10.54
N GLU A 691 40.51 47.30 10.82
CA GLU A 691 41.24 48.54 10.51
C GLU A 691 41.35 48.78 9.00
N ALA A 692 41.62 47.73 8.22
CA ALA A 692 41.61 47.84 6.76
C ALA A 692 40.24 48.28 6.21
N GLN A 693 39.15 47.81 6.81
CA GLN A 693 37.80 48.25 6.47
C GLN A 693 37.57 49.72 6.82
N ARG A 694 38.03 50.16 7.99
CA ARG A 694 37.92 51.56 8.44
C ARG A 694 38.67 52.50 7.50
N LEU A 695 39.90 52.17 7.14
CA LEU A 695 40.73 52.97 6.22
C LEU A 695 40.10 53.08 4.83
N MET A 696 39.52 52.01 4.29
CA MET A 696 38.80 52.06 3.00
C MET A 696 37.54 52.92 3.05
N GLN A 697 36.84 52.95 4.19
CA GLN A 697 35.67 53.81 4.38
C GLN A 697 36.08 55.29 4.49
N ASP A 698 37.20 55.59 5.17
CA ASP A 698 37.76 56.94 5.26
C ASP A 698 38.24 57.47 3.89
N GLU A 699 38.86 56.61 3.05
CA GLU A 699 39.27 56.95 1.68
C GLU A 699 38.06 57.25 0.77
N GLN A 700 36.98 56.47 0.86
CA GLN A 700 35.75 56.72 0.10
C GLN A 700 35.01 57.99 0.52
N VAL A 701 35.11 58.39 1.79
CA VAL A 701 34.56 59.67 2.28
C VAL A 701 35.42 60.84 1.82
N GLY A 702 36.75 60.67 1.75
CA GLY A 702 37.69 61.67 1.23
C GLY A 702 37.51 61.99 -0.26
N GLU A 703 37.22 60.99 -1.10
CA GLU A 703 36.95 61.16 -2.54
C GLU A 703 35.59 61.79 -2.86
N LEU A 704 34.64 61.81 -1.91
CA LEU A 704 33.35 62.50 -2.06
C LEU A 704 33.37 63.95 -1.54
N THR A 705 34.46 64.34 -0.86
CA THR A 705 34.67 65.69 -0.31
C THR A 705 35.71 66.54 -1.07
N ASN A 706 36.31 65.99 -2.12
CA ASN A 706 37.08 66.71 -3.14
C ASN A 706 36.34 66.65 -4.48
#